data_AF-A0AA89B534-F1
#
_entry.id   AF-A0AA89B534-F1
#
_cell.length_a   1.000
_cell.length_b   1.000
_cell.length_c   1.000
_cell.angle_alpha   90.00
_cell.angle_beta   90.00
_cell.angle_gamma   90.00
#
_symmetry.space_group_name_H-M   'P 1'
#
loop_
_entity.id
_entity.type
_entity.pdbx_description
1 polymer ?
#
loop_
_entity_poly.entity_id
_entity_poly.type
_entity_poly.pdbx_seq_one_letter_code
_entity_poly.pdbx_strand_id
1 'polypeptide(L)'
;MVDKLAVLFSGTVSGVLGLTPKHQIRARAASTPNGSSDLVLNLKKLNSLHLTELLFKTPEFSSLGSIRKNRVNERLIGKRLMVSKMAEHEGTSVTSDVTSGNMLFEPILGEGIFRFDCSAADRNAAFPSLSFVNPKNRETPIITSDKLPSYTPTFECVLKQQIVTVELPQGTSFYGTGEVSGQLERTGKRVFTWNTDAWGYGTGTTSLYQSHPWVLAVLPNGESLGILADTTRRCEIDLRKESTVKLISPSSYPVITFGPFASPIGVLTSLSHAVGTVFMPPKWSLGYQQCRWSYDSDARVREIANTFREKAIPCDVIWMDIDYMDGFRCFTFDKERFPDPKSLVKDLHRSGFKAIWMLDPGIKSEEGYFVYDSGSDRDIWSRARLWWANLVKDFIPNVVDGIWNDMNEPAVFKTVTKTMPESNIHKGDADLGGCQNHFHYHNAYGMLMARSTYEGMKLANEDRRPFVLTRAGFIGSQRYAATWTGDNLSTWEHLHMSISMVLQLGLSGQPLSGPDIGGFAGNATPKLFGRWMGVGAMFPFCRGHSEMDTIDHEPWSFGEECEEVCRLALKRRYRLLPHIYTLFYLAHTRGIPVVAPTFFADPKDPLLRTNENSFMLGPLLVYTSTLPDQGVDQLEHTLPEGIWLSFDFDDSHPDLPAFYLQGGSIIPFGPPYQHVGEADLTDDLSLLVALDEHGYRQCRTVPTLIRPIRPIRYANFRVMGSCCQFVKAGRSAVHVRANKARLEVRFSGSNLQ
;
A
#
# COMPACT_ATOMS: atom_id res chain seq x y z
N MET A 1 17.46 -71.43 4.97
CA MET A 1 16.65 -72.64 5.14
C MET A 1 15.91 -72.51 6.47
N VAL A 2 14.58 -72.62 6.42
CA VAL A 2 13.67 -73.30 7.37
C VAL A 2 14.12 -73.47 8.86
N ASP A 3 13.19 -73.11 9.75
CA ASP A 3 12.88 -73.70 11.08
C ASP A 3 13.43 -73.16 12.42
N LYS A 4 12.46 -73.05 13.35
CA LYS A 4 12.42 -73.41 14.79
C LYS A 4 13.21 -72.64 15.87
N LEU A 5 12.41 -72.14 16.83
CA LEU A 5 12.44 -72.42 18.28
C LEU A 5 13.77 -72.92 18.92
N ALA A 6 14.21 -72.19 19.96
CA ALA A 6 14.33 -72.63 21.36
C ALA A 6 15.62 -72.13 22.08
N VAL A 7 15.45 -71.84 23.39
CA VAL A 7 16.46 -71.99 24.48
C VAL A 7 17.59 -70.94 24.50
N LEU A 8 18.15 -70.40 25.60
CA LEU A 8 17.90 -70.26 27.05
C LEU A 8 19.30 -69.83 27.62
N PHE A 9 19.33 -69.24 28.83
CA PHE A 9 20.52 -68.94 29.66
C PHE A 9 21.43 -67.80 29.21
N SER A 10 22.03 -66.97 30.08
CA SER A 10 21.87 -66.54 31.48
C SER A 10 23.17 -65.80 31.80
N GLY A 11 23.12 -64.68 32.52
CA GLY A 11 24.37 -64.02 32.94
C GLY A 11 24.16 -62.69 33.63
N THR A 12 23.65 -62.78 34.86
CA THR A 12 23.57 -61.75 35.91
C THR A 12 24.86 -60.96 36.15
N VAL A 13 24.74 -59.65 36.42
CA VAL A 13 25.18 -58.90 37.65
C VAL A 13 24.74 -57.42 37.44
N SER A 14 23.62 -56.97 38.03
CA SER A 14 23.48 -56.12 39.24
C SER A 14 24.54 -54.99 39.37
N GLY A 15 24.23 -53.70 39.47
CA GLY A 15 22.94 -53.07 39.74
C GLY A 15 23.04 -51.54 39.86
N VAL A 16 21.91 -51.01 40.35
CA VAL A 16 21.62 -49.64 40.84
C VAL A 16 21.24 -48.59 39.78
N LEU A 17 19.93 -48.60 39.50
CA LEU A 17 18.96 -47.47 39.53
C LEU A 17 19.46 -46.10 39.02
N GLY A 18 18.85 -45.44 38.04
CA GLY A 18 17.57 -45.62 37.37
C GLY A 18 17.25 -44.29 36.67
N LEU A 19 16.68 -44.36 35.47
CA LEU A 19 15.66 -43.44 34.92
C LEU A 19 15.32 -43.89 33.48
N THR A 20 14.07 -44.32 33.33
CA THR A 20 13.38 -44.75 32.10
C THR A 20 12.72 -43.57 31.36
N PRO A 21 12.22 -43.77 30.12
CA PRO A 21 12.46 -42.84 29.02
C PRO A 21 11.19 -42.33 28.32
N LYS A 22 11.40 -41.47 27.31
CA LYS A 22 10.83 -41.51 25.94
C LYS A 22 10.29 -40.17 25.46
N HIS A 23 11.02 -39.60 24.51
CA HIS A 23 10.43 -39.13 23.26
C HIS A 23 10.16 -40.33 22.34
N GLN A 24 9.05 -40.31 21.61
CA GLN A 24 8.90 -41.02 20.35
C GLN A 24 8.68 -39.98 19.25
N ILE A 25 9.67 -39.82 18.38
CA ILE A 25 9.50 -39.24 17.05
C ILE A 25 9.83 -40.35 16.06
N ARG A 26 8.88 -40.64 15.16
CA ARG A 26 9.04 -41.50 14.00
C ARG A 26 9.73 -40.70 12.89
N ALA A 27 10.84 -41.20 12.37
CA ALA A 27 11.39 -40.78 11.09
C ALA A 27 11.26 -41.94 10.08
N ARG A 28 10.70 -41.67 8.90
CA ARG A 28 10.73 -42.56 7.74
C ARG A 28 11.94 -42.19 6.87
N ALA A 29 12.68 -43.21 6.45
CA ALA A 29 13.81 -43.12 5.55
C ALA A 29 13.37 -42.97 4.09
N ALA A 30 14.13 -42.19 3.32
CA ALA A 30 14.21 -42.29 1.88
C ALA A 30 15.70 -42.33 1.47
N SER A 31 16.03 -43.29 0.62
CA SER A 31 17.36 -43.67 0.15
C SER A 31 17.96 -42.69 -0.87
N THR A 32 19.27 -42.46 -0.78
CA THR A 32 20.12 -41.86 -1.81
C THR A 32 20.70 -42.92 -2.75
N PRO A 33 21.31 -42.52 -3.89
CA PRO A 33 22.75 -42.80 -4.00
C PRO A 33 23.60 -41.71 -4.71
N ASN A 34 24.91 -41.78 -4.44
CA ASN A 34 26.09 -41.04 -4.98
C ASN A 34 26.42 -39.76 -4.18
N GLY A 35 27.39 -39.74 -3.26
CA GLY A 35 28.85 -39.92 -3.46
C GLY A 35 29.44 -38.58 -3.89
N SER A 36 30.17 -37.79 -3.11
CA SER A 36 31.44 -38.07 -2.41
C SER A 36 31.69 -37.09 -1.24
N SER A 37 32.61 -37.52 -0.38
CA SER A 37 33.17 -36.88 0.82
C SER A 37 33.78 -35.49 0.61
N ASP A 38 33.70 -34.62 1.63
CA ASP A 38 34.89 -34.23 2.39
C ASP A 38 34.53 -33.64 3.77
N LEU A 39 35.22 -34.19 4.77
CA LEU A 39 35.06 -33.95 6.20
C LEU A 39 36.28 -33.13 6.64
N VAL A 40 36.11 -31.91 7.12
CA VAL A 40 37.16 -31.20 7.87
C VAL A 40 36.58 -30.72 9.19
N LEU A 41 36.92 -31.50 10.22
CA LEU A 41 36.82 -31.16 11.64
C LEU A 41 37.94 -30.19 11.99
N ASN A 42 37.64 -29.11 12.71
CA ASN A 42 38.65 -28.48 13.57
C ASN A 42 38.04 -27.86 14.83
N LEU A 43 38.41 -28.46 15.95
CA LEU A 43 38.14 -28.05 17.33
C LEU A 43 39.48 -27.65 17.96
N LYS A 44 39.64 -26.40 18.41
CA LYS A 44 40.61 -25.96 19.43
C LYS A 44 40.02 -24.76 20.19
N LYS A 45 39.65 -24.96 21.48
CA LYS A 45 40.35 -24.53 22.72
C LYS A 45 40.37 -23.00 22.92
N LEU A 46 39.68 -22.38 23.90
CA LEU A 46 39.71 -22.42 25.39
C LEU A 46 40.41 -21.17 25.98
N ASN A 47 39.74 -20.59 26.99
CA ASN A 47 40.20 -19.71 28.08
C ASN A 47 40.34 -18.19 27.87
N SER A 48 39.55 -17.40 28.63
CA SER A 48 40.01 -16.85 29.91
C SER A 48 38.86 -16.24 30.74
N LEU A 49 38.81 -16.60 32.04
CA LEU A 49 38.03 -15.93 33.09
C LEU A 49 38.56 -14.52 33.39
N HIS A 50 37.68 -13.61 33.83
CA HIS A 50 37.94 -12.77 35.01
C HIS A 50 36.63 -12.42 35.72
N LEU A 51 36.71 -12.51 37.06
CA LEU A 51 35.67 -12.29 38.06
C LEU A 51 36.12 -11.10 38.90
N THR A 52 35.26 -10.12 39.14
CA THR A 52 35.32 -9.27 40.32
C THR A 52 33.95 -8.69 40.65
N GLU A 53 33.48 -9.03 41.84
CA GLU A 53 32.29 -8.46 42.51
C GLU A 53 32.60 -7.08 43.14
N LEU A 54 31.55 -6.28 43.39
CA LEU A 54 31.07 -5.85 44.72
C LEU A 54 30.42 -4.45 44.72
N LEU A 55 29.16 -4.44 45.19
CA LEU A 55 28.48 -3.49 46.07
C LEU A 55 28.19 -2.06 45.60
N PHE A 56 26.90 -1.67 45.62
CA PHE A 56 26.33 -0.83 46.68
C PHE A 56 24.80 -0.96 46.74
N LYS A 57 24.27 -1.03 47.97
CA LYS A 57 22.86 -1.07 48.38
C LYS A 57 22.29 0.36 48.52
N THR A 58 21.06 0.57 48.01
CA THR A 58 19.83 1.28 48.52
C THR A 58 19.94 2.52 49.47
N PRO A 59 18.90 3.39 49.67
CA PRO A 59 17.45 3.23 49.38
C PRO A 59 16.66 4.46 48.87
N GLU A 60 15.41 4.17 48.51
CA GLU A 60 14.13 4.93 48.56
C GLU A 60 14.08 6.44 48.88
N PHE A 61 13.23 7.16 48.15
CA PHE A 61 12.27 8.11 48.76
C PHE A 61 11.00 8.27 47.91
N SER A 62 9.89 8.39 48.63
CA SER A 62 8.50 8.42 48.21
C SER A 62 7.94 9.83 47.96
N SER A 63 6.86 9.86 47.17
CA SER A 63 5.61 10.60 47.42
C SER A 63 5.32 11.95 46.74
N LEU A 64 4.04 12.00 46.30
CA LEU A 64 3.08 13.10 46.28
C LEU A 64 3.08 14.12 45.12
N GLY A 65 1.88 14.27 44.54
CA GLY A 65 1.34 15.60 44.25
C GLY A 65 0.65 15.77 42.90
N SER A 66 -0.62 15.37 42.81
CA SER A 66 -1.57 15.89 41.82
C SER A 66 -1.67 17.42 41.89
N ILE A 67 -1.74 18.15 40.78
CA ILE A 67 -2.50 19.41 40.64
C ILE A 67 -2.97 19.55 39.18
N ARG A 68 -4.28 19.67 38.99
CA ARG A 68 -4.96 20.23 37.81
C ARG A 68 -4.78 21.75 37.77
N LYS A 69 -4.68 22.36 36.58
CA LYS A 69 -5.64 23.37 36.07
C LYS A 69 -5.13 24.12 34.82
N ASN A 70 -6.01 24.14 33.82
CA ASN A 70 -6.53 25.26 33.02
C ASN A 70 -5.62 26.43 32.58
N ARG A 71 -5.66 26.61 31.24
CA ARG A 71 -5.67 27.84 30.41
C ARG A 71 -5.78 29.18 31.16
N VAL A 72 -4.99 30.17 30.71
CA VAL A 72 -5.42 31.49 30.19
C VAL A 72 -4.30 32.11 29.32
N ASN A 73 -4.71 32.72 28.20
CA ASN A 73 -3.93 33.58 27.28
C ASN A 73 -3.50 34.90 27.93
N GLU A 74 -2.33 35.45 27.57
CA GLU A 74 -2.21 36.85 27.14
C GLU A 74 -0.84 37.19 26.53
N ARG A 75 -0.87 38.02 25.48
CA ARG A 75 0.27 38.58 24.76
C ARG A 75 0.97 39.64 25.60
N LEU A 76 2.31 39.73 25.50
CA LEU A 76 3.01 41.00 25.64
C LEU A 76 4.32 41.03 24.85
N ILE A 77 4.50 42.16 24.18
CA ILE A 77 5.51 42.50 23.18
C ILE A 77 6.81 42.94 23.85
N GLY A 78 7.93 42.48 23.31
CA GLY A 78 9.17 43.25 23.12
C GLY A 78 10.06 43.48 24.34
N LYS A 79 11.26 42.87 24.31
CA LYS A 79 12.54 43.56 24.60
C LYS A 79 13.75 42.66 24.28
N ARG A 80 14.60 43.20 23.39
CA ARG A 80 16.06 43.04 23.26
C ARG A 80 16.71 42.10 24.29
N LEU A 81 17.37 41.05 23.80
CA LEU A 81 18.45 40.39 24.54
C LEU A 81 19.81 40.69 23.92
N MET A 82 20.76 40.98 24.80
CA MET A 82 22.13 41.37 24.55
C MET A 82 22.95 40.26 23.89
N VAL A 83 23.83 40.69 22.99
CA VAL A 83 24.95 39.94 22.41
C VAL A 83 26.00 39.72 23.49
N SER A 84 26.39 38.46 23.75
CA SER A 84 27.67 38.16 24.40
C SER A 84 28.69 37.76 23.34
N LYS A 85 29.82 38.45 23.35
CA LYS A 85 31.03 38.09 22.60
C LYS A 85 31.61 36.81 23.18
N MET A 86 31.87 35.81 22.34
CA MET A 86 32.84 34.76 22.63
C MET A 86 33.99 34.82 21.64
N ALA A 87 35.17 34.54 22.20
CA ALA A 87 36.49 34.90 21.74
C ALA A 87 36.93 34.19 20.45
N GLU A 88 37.84 34.87 19.75
CA GLU A 88 38.62 34.39 18.62
C GLU A 88 39.30 33.05 18.95
N HIS A 89 39.05 32.04 18.13
CA HIS A 89 39.90 30.87 18.03
C HIS A 89 40.42 30.79 16.60
N GLU A 90 41.74 30.70 16.49
CA GLU A 90 42.55 30.75 15.28
C GLU A 90 42.04 29.81 14.18
N GLY A 91 41.99 30.36 12.97
CA GLY A 91 41.52 29.68 11.79
C GLY A 91 42.38 28.47 11.43
N THR A 92 41.76 27.30 11.48
CA THR A 92 42.03 26.25 10.50
C THR A 92 41.01 26.42 9.39
N SER A 93 41.46 26.85 8.21
CA SER A 93 40.62 26.85 7.01
C SER A 93 40.27 25.40 6.69
N VAL A 94 39.10 24.94 7.12
CA VAL A 94 38.48 23.76 6.55
C VAL A 94 38.05 24.18 5.16
N THR A 95 38.92 24.00 4.17
CA THR A 95 38.47 23.91 2.77
C THR A 95 37.49 22.75 2.74
N SER A 96 36.20 23.05 2.76
CA SER A 96 35.19 22.03 2.51
C SER A 96 35.47 21.54 1.09
N ASP A 97 35.98 20.33 0.94
CA ASP A 97 36.17 19.70 -0.36
C ASP A 97 34.79 19.49 -1.00
N VAL A 98 34.31 20.53 -1.69
CA VAL A 98 33.13 20.48 -2.54
C VAL A 98 33.56 19.71 -3.78
N THR A 99 33.03 18.51 -3.94
CA THR A 99 33.19 17.73 -5.16
C THR A 99 31.92 17.84 -5.98
N SER A 100 32.06 18.11 -7.27
CA SER A 100 30.93 18.23 -8.19
C SER A 100 31.29 17.72 -9.57
N GLY A 101 30.27 17.34 -10.35
CA GLY A 101 30.48 16.86 -11.71
C GLY A 101 29.25 16.18 -12.30
N ASN A 102 29.42 15.62 -13.49
CA ASN A 102 28.44 14.73 -14.09
C ASN A 102 28.49 13.36 -13.40
N MET A 103 27.34 12.74 -13.18
CA MET A 103 27.30 11.37 -12.64
C MET A 103 27.73 10.35 -13.70
N LEU A 104 28.45 9.31 -13.28
CA LEU A 104 28.79 8.16 -14.11
C LEU A 104 27.55 7.29 -14.30
N PHE A 105 27.32 6.77 -15.50
CA PHE A 105 26.12 5.97 -15.79
C PHE A 105 26.43 4.55 -16.27
N GLU A 106 25.49 3.64 -16.02
CA GLU A 106 25.44 2.29 -16.60
C GLU A 106 24.01 1.99 -17.06
N PRO A 107 23.81 1.41 -18.26
CA PRO A 107 22.52 0.87 -18.64
C PRO A 107 22.20 -0.36 -17.79
N ILE A 108 20.98 -0.43 -17.25
CA ILE A 108 20.49 -1.55 -16.44
C ILE A 108 19.10 -1.96 -16.91
N LEU A 109 18.62 -3.16 -16.57
CA LEU A 109 17.24 -3.66 -16.79
C LEU A 109 16.72 -3.73 -18.25
N GLY A 110 16.83 -2.68 -19.05
CA GLY A 110 16.35 -2.59 -20.41
C GLY A 110 16.67 -1.24 -21.06
N GLU A 111 16.18 -1.05 -22.28
CA GLU A 111 16.37 0.18 -23.04
C GLU A 111 15.77 1.40 -22.30
N GLY A 112 16.55 2.49 -22.23
CA GLY A 112 16.12 3.74 -21.60
C GLY A 112 16.16 3.73 -20.08
N ILE A 113 16.79 2.74 -19.44
CA ILE A 113 16.92 2.67 -17.98
C ILE A 113 18.40 2.72 -17.61
N PHE A 114 18.77 3.71 -16.80
CA PHE A 114 20.16 3.96 -16.42
C PHE A 114 20.31 4.13 -14.93
N ARG A 115 21.39 3.56 -14.38
CA ARG A 115 21.88 3.87 -13.04
C ARG A 115 22.95 4.95 -13.13
N PHE A 116 22.92 5.88 -12.19
CA PHE A 116 23.90 6.94 -12.04
C PHE A 116 24.54 6.90 -10.65
N ASP A 117 25.86 7.06 -10.58
CA ASP A 117 26.64 7.15 -9.34
C ASP A 117 27.63 8.34 -9.43
N CYS A 118 28.01 8.94 -8.29
CA CYS A 118 28.98 10.05 -8.27
C CYS A 118 30.40 9.60 -8.68
N SER A 119 30.76 8.37 -8.34
CA SER A 119 32.04 7.75 -8.67
C SER A 119 31.93 6.22 -8.67
N ALA A 120 32.95 5.54 -9.21
CA ALA A 120 33.03 4.07 -9.13
C ALA A 120 33.18 3.58 -7.67
N ALA A 121 33.79 4.37 -6.80
CA ALA A 121 33.90 4.05 -5.38
C ALA A 121 32.52 4.11 -4.69
N ASP A 122 31.73 5.17 -4.98
CA ASP A 122 30.36 5.30 -4.47
C ASP A 122 29.46 4.16 -4.96
N ARG A 123 29.61 3.77 -6.24
CA ARG A 123 28.90 2.61 -6.79
C ARG A 123 29.18 1.34 -6.00
N ASN A 124 30.45 1.07 -5.69
CA ASN A 124 30.88 -0.11 -4.94
C ASN A 124 30.51 -0.05 -3.46
N ALA A 125 30.40 1.16 -2.90
CA ALA A 125 29.98 1.39 -1.51
C ALA A 125 28.46 1.39 -1.34
N ALA A 126 27.69 1.49 -2.43
CA ALA A 126 26.24 1.47 -2.38
C ALA A 126 25.74 0.12 -1.87
N PHE A 127 24.93 0.16 -0.81
CA PHE A 127 24.28 -1.02 -0.25
C PHE A 127 23.32 -1.67 -1.27
N PRO A 128 22.94 -2.95 -1.07
CA PRO A 128 21.86 -3.56 -1.82
C PRO A 128 20.62 -2.66 -1.81
N SER A 129 19.96 -2.54 -2.96
CA SER A 129 18.70 -1.80 -3.04
C SER A 129 17.61 -2.49 -2.25
N LEU A 130 16.91 -1.75 -1.40
CA LEU A 130 15.67 -2.20 -0.75
C LEU A 130 14.42 -1.87 -1.59
N SER A 131 14.58 -0.99 -2.60
CA SER A 131 13.53 -0.64 -3.57
C SER A 131 13.29 -1.80 -4.56
N PHE A 132 14.38 -2.35 -5.12
CA PHE A 132 14.31 -3.35 -6.19
C PHE A 132 13.82 -4.70 -5.68
N VAL A 133 13.00 -5.38 -6.49
CA VAL A 133 12.55 -6.75 -6.17
C VAL A 133 13.71 -7.75 -6.18
N ASN A 134 14.66 -7.57 -7.09
CA ASN A 134 15.93 -8.27 -7.12
C ASN A 134 17.07 -7.24 -7.13
N PRO A 135 17.75 -7.02 -5.99
CA PRO A 135 18.80 -6.01 -5.88
C PRO A 135 19.92 -6.19 -6.92
N LYS A 136 20.22 -7.44 -7.32
CA LYS A 136 21.25 -7.74 -8.33
C LYS A 136 20.98 -7.08 -9.68
N ASN A 137 19.72 -6.87 -10.03
CA ASN A 137 19.36 -6.24 -11.30
C ASN A 137 19.79 -4.76 -11.35
N ARG A 138 19.89 -4.08 -10.20
CA ARG A 138 20.45 -2.72 -10.11
C ARG A 138 21.97 -2.70 -10.27
N GLU A 139 22.63 -3.77 -9.85
CA GLU A 139 24.10 -3.89 -9.88
C GLU A 139 24.65 -4.36 -11.21
N THR A 140 23.80 -4.95 -12.08
CA THR A 140 24.26 -5.66 -13.28
C THR A 140 24.06 -4.79 -14.52
N PRO A 141 25.13 -4.25 -15.14
CA PRO A 141 25.01 -3.55 -16.41
C PRO A 141 24.55 -4.50 -17.51
N ILE A 142 23.78 -3.97 -18.46
CA ILE A 142 23.36 -4.72 -19.65
C ILE A 142 24.16 -4.26 -20.87
N ILE A 143 24.50 -5.20 -21.75
CA ILE A 143 25.11 -4.87 -23.05
C ILE A 143 23.98 -4.42 -23.97
N THR A 144 23.69 -3.12 -23.96
CA THR A 144 22.77 -2.49 -24.92
C THR A 144 23.53 -1.78 -26.02
N SER A 145 22.87 -1.51 -27.14
CA SER A 145 23.34 -0.58 -28.19
C SER A 145 23.91 0.69 -27.57
N ASP A 146 24.87 1.37 -28.23
CA ASP A 146 25.60 2.60 -27.85
C ASP A 146 24.74 3.85 -27.49
N LYS A 147 23.52 3.69 -26.98
CA LYS A 147 22.59 4.75 -26.63
C LYS A 147 22.98 5.36 -25.29
N LEU A 148 23.20 6.67 -25.33
CA LEU A 148 23.45 7.52 -24.17
C LEU A 148 22.13 7.91 -23.49
N PRO A 149 22.14 8.20 -22.17
CA PRO A 149 20.98 8.76 -21.49
C PRO A 149 20.59 10.12 -22.09
N SER A 150 19.30 10.36 -22.29
CA SER A 150 18.80 11.65 -22.80
C SER A 150 19.03 12.81 -21.84
N TYR A 151 19.06 12.52 -20.55
CA TYR A 151 19.28 13.49 -19.47
C TYR A 151 20.27 12.89 -18.48
N THR A 152 21.45 13.50 -18.36
CA THR A 152 22.49 13.08 -17.42
C THR A 152 22.43 13.93 -16.16
N PRO A 153 22.17 13.35 -14.98
CA PRO A 153 22.21 14.08 -13.72
C PRO A 153 23.61 14.61 -13.40
N THR A 154 23.66 15.76 -12.73
CA THR A 154 24.87 16.29 -12.09
C THR A 154 24.78 16.13 -10.59
N PHE A 155 25.92 16.12 -9.91
CA PHE A 155 25.97 16.06 -8.46
C PHE A 155 26.89 17.12 -7.86
N GLU A 156 26.58 17.50 -6.63
CA GLU A 156 27.43 18.26 -5.72
C GLU A 156 27.44 17.56 -4.37
N CYS A 157 28.61 17.34 -3.78
CA CYS A 157 28.79 16.81 -2.45
C CYS A 157 29.25 17.92 -1.52
N VAL A 158 28.37 18.35 -0.62
CA VAL A 158 28.59 19.46 0.31
C VAL A 158 28.24 19.00 1.72
N LEU A 159 29.13 19.19 2.70
CA LEU A 159 28.88 18.85 4.11
C LEU A 159 28.35 17.41 4.33
N LYS A 160 28.90 16.43 3.58
CA LYS A 160 28.48 15.01 3.59
C LYS A 160 27.06 14.73 3.07
N GLN A 161 26.45 15.69 2.37
CA GLN A 161 25.21 15.51 1.63
C GLN A 161 25.51 15.42 0.14
N GLN A 162 24.87 14.48 -0.55
CA GLN A 162 24.86 14.44 -2.01
C GLN A 162 23.60 15.17 -2.49
N ILE A 163 23.81 16.18 -3.33
CA ILE A 163 22.79 16.93 -4.04
C ILE A 163 22.86 16.50 -5.50
N VAL A 164 21.81 15.86 -6.01
CA VAL A 164 21.69 15.53 -7.44
C VAL A 164 20.75 16.50 -8.10
N THR A 165 21.13 17.03 -9.27
CA THR A 165 20.29 17.89 -10.10
C THR A 165 20.03 17.24 -11.45
N VAL A 166 18.77 17.21 -11.87
CA VAL A 166 18.34 16.81 -13.22
C VAL A 166 17.61 17.97 -13.86
N GLU A 167 18.15 18.51 -14.95
CA GLU A 167 17.52 19.58 -15.72
C GLU A 167 16.73 18.99 -16.90
N LEU A 168 15.48 19.45 -17.06
CA LEU A 168 14.52 18.95 -18.04
C LEU A 168 13.97 20.11 -18.89
N PRO A 169 13.31 19.84 -20.03
CA PRO A 169 12.73 20.87 -20.88
C PRO A 169 11.72 21.76 -20.15
N GLN A 170 11.68 23.05 -20.51
CA GLN A 170 10.72 24.01 -19.97
C GLN A 170 9.27 23.54 -20.18
N GLY A 171 8.41 23.68 -19.17
CA GLY A 171 7.02 23.20 -19.20
C GLY A 171 6.84 21.74 -18.78
N THR A 172 7.89 21.13 -18.20
CA THR A 172 7.79 19.81 -17.55
C THR A 172 6.99 19.92 -16.25
N SER A 173 6.00 19.04 -16.09
CA SER A 173 5.20 18.91 -14.86
C SER A 173 5.63 17.70 -14.05
N PHE A 174 5.60 17.82 -12.72
CA PHE A 174 6.08 16.77 -11.81
C PHE A 174 4.95 16.13 -10.98
N TYR A 175 5.04 14.81 -10.80
CA TYR A 175 4.10 13.98 -10.04
C TYR A 175 4.84 12.88 -9.26
N GLY A 176 4.11 12.07 -8.52
CA GLY A 176 4.65 11.02 -7.67
C GLY A 176 5.03 11.54 -6.29
N THR A 177 6.27 11.31 -5.86
CA THR A 177 6.86 11.68 -4.55
C THR A 177 6.33 10.92 -3.33
N GLY A 178 5.58 9.83 -3.55
CA GLY A 178 5.00 9.01 -2.49
C GLY A 178 3.76 9.61 -1.86
N GLU A 179 3.65 9.43 -0.55
CA GLU A 179 2.53 9.93 0.23
C GLU A 179 2.79 11.35 0.72
N VAL A 180 2.12 12.31 0.08
CA VAL A 180 2.24 13.74 0.43
C VAL A 180 0.87 14.39 0.30
N SER A 181 0.51 15.20 1.28
CA SER A 181 -0.72 15.99 1.30
C SER A 181 -0.75 17.07 0.20
N GLY A 182 -1.92 17.67 -0.01
CA GLY A 182 -2.12 18.77 -0.95
C GLY A 182 -2.21 18.34 -2.42
N GLN A 183 -1.76 19.23 -3.30
CA GLN A 183 -2.08 19.18 -4.73
C GLN A 183 -1.43 18.02 -5.50
N LEU A 184 -2.12 17.53 -6.53
CA LEU A 184 -1.70 16.49 -7.45
C LEU A 184 -0.45 16.89 -8.25
N GLU A 185 -0.37 18.10 -8.79
CA GLU A 185 0.88 18.56 -9.42
C GLU A 185 1.90 18.96 -8.34
N ARG A 186 3.13 18.46 -8.47
CA ARG A 186 4.25 18.69 -7.55
C ARG A 186 5.24 19.76 -8.04
N THR A 187 5.00 20.35 -9.20
CA THR A 187 5.76 21.51 -9.68
C THR A 187 5.69 22.65 -8.65
N GLY A 188 6.82 23.23 -8.29
CA GLY A 188 6.87 24.27 -7.27
C GLY A 188 6.87 23.75 -5.82
N LYS A 189 6.88 22.43 -5.59
CA LYS A 189 6.82 21.85 -4.24
C LYS A 189 8.18 21.36 -3.74
N ARG A 190 8.26 21.17 -2.43
CA ARG A 190 9.40 20.57 -1.72
C ARG A 190 8.85 19.48 -0.81
N VAL A 191 9.38 18.27 -0.93
CA VAL A 191 8.90 17.07 -0.23
C VAL A 191 10.04 16.46 0.58
N PHE A 192 9.73 15.91 1.76
CA PHE A 192 10.68 15.15 2.56
C PHE A 192 10.19 13.71 2.73
N THR A 193 11.06 12.76 2.43
CA THR A 193 10.82 11.33 2.66
C THR A 193 11.37 10.93 4.02
N TRP A 194 10.48 10.90 5.01
CA TRP A 194 10.78 10.47 6.37
C TRP A 194 9.51 10.00 7.07
N ASN A 195 9.33 8.69 7.22
CA ASN A 195 8.10 8.12 7.76
C ASN A 195 7.76 8.70 9.15
N THR A 196 6.63 9.38 9.26
CA THR A 196 6.24 10.19 10.42
C THR A 196 4.79 9.91 10.77
N ASP A 197 4.54 9.66 12.06
CA ASP A 197 3.20 9.61 12.61
C ASP A 197 2.62 11.04 12.60
N ALA A 198 1.71 11.31 11.68
CA ALA A 198 1.27 12.64 11.29
C ALA A 198 -0.26 12.83 11.45
N TRP A 199 -0.78 12.65 12.67
CA TRP A 199 -2.20 12.84 12.97
C TRP A 199 -2.75 14.19 12.47
N GLY A 200 -3.91 14.15 11.78
CA GLY A 200 -4.60 15.35 11.31
C GLY A 200 -3.79 16.20 10.34
N TYR A 201 -2.96 15.56 9.52
CA TYR A 201 -2.04 16.23 8.59
C TYR A 201 -2.76 17.23 7.67
N GLY A 202 -2.05 18.30 7.29
CA GLY A 202 -2.56 19.31 6.34
C GLY A 202 -1.57 19.55 5.20
N THR A 203 -1.87 20.53 4.35
CA THR A 203 -1.03 20.91 3.20
C THR A 203 0.38 21.40 3.58
N GLY A 204 0.59 21.81 4.84
CA GLY A 204 1.89 22.21 5.38
C GLY A 204 2.68 21.09 6.06
N THR A 205 2.13 19.88 6.19
CA THR A 205 2.83 18.75 6.81
C THR A 205 3.97 18.29 5.91
N THR A 206 5.18 18.21 6.46
CA THR A 206 6.40 18.02 5.67
C THR A 206 6.69 16.58 5.25
N SER A 207 6.18 15.61 6.01
CA SER A 207 6.34 14.18 5.79
C SER A 207 5.18 13.42 6.43
N LEU A 208 4.73 12.36 5.79
CA LEU A 208 3.65 11.47 6.23
C LEU A 208 4.19 10.07 6.49
N TYR A 209 3.37 9.04 6.31
CA TYR A 209 3.65 7.69 6.77
C TYR A 209 4.51 6.90 5.78
N GLN A 210 4.43 7.20 4.47
CA GLN A 210 5.21 6.50 3.44
C GLN A 210 6.26 7.36 2.73
N SER A 211 7.40 6.73 2.44
CA SER A 211 8.54 7.37 1.77
C SER A 211 8.86 6.74 0.42
N HIS A 212 8.62 7.48 -0.65
CA HIS A 212 8.94 7.07 -2.01
C HIS A 212 9.80 8.16 -2.65
N PRO A 213 11.14 8.02 -2.66
CA PRO A 213 12.07 9.01 -3.22
C PRO A 213 12.05 9.00 -4.77
N TRP A 214 10.87 9.24 -5.34
CA TRP A 214 10.50 9.01 -6.73
C TRP A 214 9.84 10.25 -7.33
N VAL A 215 10.17 10.58 -8.58
CA VAL A 215 9.52 11.63 -9.35
C VAL A 215 9.12 11.08 -10.72
N LEU A 216 7.86 11.29 -11.08
CA LEU A 216 7.36 11.14 -12.45
C LEU A 216 7.36 12.53 -13.10
N ALA A 217 8.13 12.71 -14.16
CA ALA A 217 8.15 13.93 -14.97
C ALA A 217 7.37 13.71 -16.28
N VAL A 218 6.44 14.62 -16.57
CA VAL A 218 5.69 14.65 -17.83
C VAL A 218 6.17 15.84 -18.63
N LEU A 219 6.82 15.56 -19.77
CA LEU A 219 7.41 16.56 -20.65
C LEU A 219 6.32 17.33 -21.41
N PRO A 220 6.63 18.51 -21.99
CA PRO A 220 5.65 19.31 -22.73
C PRO A 220 5.01 18.59 -23.92
N ASN A 221 5.74 17.65 -24.53
CA ASN A 221 5.27 16.86 -25.67
C ASN A 221 4.48 15.59 -25.28
N GLY A 222 4.25 15.36 -23.97
CA GLY A 222 3.56 14.19 -23.44
C GLY A 222 4.44 12.95 -23.20
N GLU A 223 5.72 12.97 -23.64
CA GLU A 223 6.68 11.96 -23.22
C GLU A 223 6.93 12.06 -21.71
N SER A 224 7.37 10.98 -21.09
CA SER A 224 7.51 10.93 -19.63
C SER A 224 8.78 10.23 -19.20
N LEU A 225 9.35 10.69 -18.09
CA LEU A 225 10.58 10.19 -17.48
C LEU A 225 10.33 9.91 -15.99
N GLY A 226 10.87 8.80 -15.50
CA GLY A 226 10.92 8.50 -14.07
C GLY A 226 12.31 8.75 -13.49
N ILE A 227 12.39 9.24 -12.25
CA ILE A 227 13.65 9.48 -11.53
C ILE A 227 13.50 8.94 -10.10
N LEU A 228 14.31 7.95 -9.72
CA LEU A 228 14.35 7.35 -8.40
C LEU A 228 15.69 7.69 -7.73
N ALA A 229 15.68 8.33 -6.57
CA ALA A 229 16.82 8.31 -5.65
C ALA A 229 16.76 7.02 -4.83
N ASP A 230 17.62 6.05 -5.12
CA ASP A 230 17.58 4.74 -4.45
C ASP A 230 18.27 4.80 -3.08
N THR A 231 17.58 5.38 -2.12
CA THR A 231 18.02 5.55 -0.73
C THR A 231 16.87 5.34 0.25
N THR A 232 17.12 4.59 1.33
CA THR A 232 16.19 4.41 2.45
C THR A 232 16.36 5.47 3.54
N ARG A 233 17.34 6.35 3.39
CA ARG A 233 17.60 7.45 4.32
C ARG A 233 16.66 8.61 4.01
N ARG A 234 16.69 9.62 4.87
CA ARG A 234 15.98 10.88 4.62
C ARG A 234 16.42 11.46 3.27
N CYS A 235 15.46 11.66 2.37
CA CYS A 235 15.69 12.33 1.09
C CYS A 235 14.74 13.51 0.95
N GLU A 236 15.28 14.66 0.59
CA GLU A 236 14.53 15.83 0.16
C GLU A 236 14.40 15.81 -1.37
N ILE A 237 13.19 16.08 -1.86
CA ILE A 237 12.88 16.25 -3.27
C ILE A 237 12.44 17.71 -3.45
N ASP A 238 13.27 18.51 -4.10
CA ASP A 238 13.03 19.93 -4.35
C ASP A 238 12.71 20.17 -5.83
N LEU A 239 11.47 20.56 -6.09
CA LEU A 239 10.87 20.79 -7.41
C LEU A 239 10.49 22.27 -7.58
N ARG A 240 11.05 23.17 -6.76
CA ARG A 240 10.71 24.60 -6.76
C ARG A 240 11.30 25.36 -7.93
N LYS A 241 12.45 24.92 -8.44
CA LYS A 241 13.05 25.48 -9.66
C LYS A 241 12.35 24.87 -10.87
N GLU A 242 11.88 25.71 -11.78
CA GLU A 242 11.19 25.28 -13.00
C GLU A 242 12.00 24.21 -13.75
N SER A 243 11.32 23.14 -14.15
CA SER A 243 11.87 22.03 -14.95
C SER A 243 13.17 21.43 -14.38
N THR A 244 13.37 21.51 -13.07
CA THR A 244 14.54 20.98 -12.38
C THR A 244 14.10 20.06 -11.25
N VAL A 245 14.67 18.86 -11.20
CA VAL A 245 14.54 17.96 -10.05
C VAL A 245 15.83 18.03 -9.24
N LYS A 246 15.72 18.39 -7.96
CA LYS A 246 16.83 18.28 -6.99
C LYS A 246 16.54 17.22 -5.95
N LEU A 247 17.46 16.27 -5.80
CA LEU A 247 17.38 15.18 -4.81
C LEU A 247 18.52 15.37 -3.82
N ILE A 248 18.22 15.41 -2.53
CA ILE A 248 19.20 15.74 -1.49
C ILE A 248 19.11 14.69 -0.38
N SER A 249 20.18 13.94 -0.15
CA SER A 249 20.24 12.95 0.92
C SER A 249 21.63 12.87 1.55
N PRO A 250 21.75 12.48 2.83
CA PRO A 250 23.05 12.27 3.46
C PRO A 250 23.78 11.04 2.92
N SER A 251 25.09 11.20 2.70
CA SER A 251 26.00 10.26 2.00
C SER A 251 25.61 9.97 0.55
N SER A 252 26.49 9.26 -0.16
CA SER A 252 26.23 8.97 -1.57
C SER A 252 25.15 7.92 -1.77
N TYR A 253 24.32 8.10 -2.81
CA TYR A 253 23.27 7.19 -3.23
C TYR A 253 23.15 7.15 -4.77
N PRO A 254 22.74 6.00 -5.35
CA PRO A 254 22.50 5.90 -6.78
C PRO A 254 21.19 6.57 -7.20
N VAL A 255 21.16 7.11 -8.42
CA VAL A 255 19.94 7.61 -9.07
C VAL A 255 19.59 6.70 -10.24
N ILE A 256 18.34 6.27 -10.36
CA ILE A 256 17.85 5.44 -11.46
C ILE A 256 16.88 6.26 -12.30
N THR A 257 17.09 6.32 -13.61
CA THR A 257 16.14 6.95 -14.54
C THR A 257 15.40 5.91 -15.39
N PHE A 258 14.16 6.23 -15.76
CA PHE A 258 13.28 5.37 -16.56
C PHE A 258 12.68 6.18 -17.71
N GLY A 259 13.21 6.02 -18.92
CA GLY A 259 12.76 6.69 -20.13
C GLY A 259 13.76 7.74 -20.66
N PRO A 260 13.30 8.70 -21.47
CA PRO A 260 11.89 9.03 -21.71
C PRO A 260 11.13 7.94 -22.48
N PHE A 261 9.87 7.74 -22.12
CA PHE A 261 8.91 6.88 -22.83
C PHE A 261 7.78 7.72 -23.43
N ALA A 262 7.08 7.17 -24.42
CA ALA A 262 5.98 7.86 -25.11
C ALA A 262 4.78 8.21 -24.21
N SER A 263 4.66 7.62 -23.02
CA SER A 263 3.57 7.92 -22.08
C SER A 263 3.95 7.64 -20.62
N PRO A 264 3.24 8.25 -19.65
CA PRO A 264 3.39 7.95 -18.22
C PRO A 264 3.23 6.47 -17.88
N ILE A 265 2.35 5.75 -18.59
CA ILE A 265 2.12 4.31 -18.38
C ILE A 265 3.39 3.50 -18.65
N GLY A 266 4.18 3.89 -19.67
CA GLY A 266 5.46 3.26 -19.98
C GLY A 266 6.46 3.39 -18.82
N VAL A 267 6.51 4.58 -18.20
CA VAL A 267 7.36 4.83 -17.02
C VAL A 267 6.94 3.95 -15.84
N LEU A 268 5.65 3.90 -15.51
CA LEU A 268 5.15 3.11 -14.37
C LEU A 268 5.30 1.59 -14.58
N THR A 269 5.12 1.12 -15.82
CA THR A 269 5.39 -0.27 -16.20
C THR A 269 6.88 -0.61 -15.97
N SER A 270 7.77 0.27 -16.42
CA SER A 270 9.22 0.11 -16.26
C SER A 270 9.66 0.16 -14.79
N LEU A 271 9.11 1.11 -14.02
CA LEU A 271 9.30 1.17 -12.57
C LEU A 271 8.87 -0.13 -11.91
N SER A 272 7.69 -0.64 -12.23
CA SER A 272 7.15 -1.88 -11.66
C SER A 272 7.99 -3.11 -11.99
N HIS A 273 8.68 -3.16 -13.13
CA HIS A 273 9.65 -4.23 -13.41
C HIS A 273 10.89 -4.16 -12.50
N ALA A 274 11.29 -2.95 -12.06
CA ALA A 274 12.40 -2.77 -11.13
C ALA A 274 11.99 -3.07 -9.67
N VAL A 275 10.91 -2.44 -9.20
CA VAL A 275 10.49 -2.51 -7.79
C VAL A 275 9.45 -3.59 -7.51
N GLY A 276 9.03 -4.35 -8.52
CA GLY A 276 7.99 -5.37 -8.39
C GLY A 276 6.58 -4.80 -8.51
N THR A 277 5.65 -5.67 -8.91
CA THR A 277 4.23 -5.33 -9.06
C THR A 277 3.47 -5.50 -7.74
N VAL A 278 2.25 -4.95 -7.69
CA VAL A 278 1.33 -5.20 -6.57
C VAL A 278 1.04 -6.70 -6.46
N PHE A 279 0.95 -7.25 -5.24
CA PHE A 279 0.43 -8.61 -5.07
C PHE A 279 -1.00 -8.68 -5.60
N MET A 280 -1.43 -9.85 -6.09
CA MET A 280 -2.83 -9.98 -6.49
C MET A 280 -3.71 -10.04 -5.24
N PRO A 281 -4.57 -9.04 -4.97
CA PRO A 281 -5.36 -9.04 -3.75
C PRO A 281 -6.39 -10.19 -3.74
N PRO A 282 -6.77 -10.71 -2.57
CA PRO A 282 -7.97 -11.51 -2.47
C PRO A 282 -9.18 -10.65 -2.84
N LYS A 283 -10.17 -11.21 -3.55
CA LYS A 283 -11.30 -10.43 -4.09
C LYS A 283 -12.07 -9.68 -3.00
N TRP A 284 -12.23 -10.29 -1.82
CA TRP A 284 -12.96 -9.71 -0.68
C TRP A 284 -12.29 -8.43 -0.15
N SER A 285 -10.98 -8.27 -0.31
CA SER A 285 -10.29 -7.06 0.18
C SER A 285 -10.55 -5.83 -0.68
N LEU A 286 -11.17 -6.02 -1.85
CA LEU A 286 -11.65 -4.94 -2.69
C LEU A 286 -13.12 -4.62 -2.41
N GLY A 287 -13.82 -5.35 -1.54
CA GLY A 287 -15.14 -4.93 -1.05
C GLY A 287 -15.05 -3.65 -0.21
N TYR A 288 -16.21 -3.19 0.26
CA TYR A 288 -16.24 -2.18 1.32
C TYR A 288 -15.89 -2.82 2.67
N GLN A 289 -15.20 -2.05 3.50
CA GLN A 289 -14.68 -2.52 4.78
C GLN A 289 -15.09 -1.54 5.89
N GLN A 290 -15.63 -2.06 6.99
CA GLN A 290 -16.05 -1.25 8.13
C GLN A 290 -15.06 -1.41 9.28
N CYS A 291 -14.60 -0.28 9.81
CA CYS A 291 -13.68 -0.18 10.93
C CYS A 291 -14.10 0.95 11.87
N ARG A 292 -13.60 0.90 13.10
CA ARG A 292 -13.64 1.95 14.12
C ARG A 292 -12.55 1.65 15.14
N TRP A 293 -11.97 2.68 15.75
CA TRP A 293 -11.23 2.58 17.01
C TRP A 293 -12.21 2.81 18.16
N SER A 294 -12.77 1.81 18.84
CA SER A 294 -12.79 0.39 18.50
C SER A 294 -14.24 -0.09 18.36
N TYR A 295 -14.45 -1.22 17.70
CA TYR A 295 -15.53 -2.13 18.11
C TYR A 295 -15.02 -2.93 19.30
N ASP A 296 -15.44 -2.54 20.50
CA ASP A 296 -14.79 -2.91 21.76
C ASP A 296 -15.12 -4.32 22.27
N SER A 297 -16.07 -5.03 21.66
CA SER A 297 -16.53 -6.34 22.12
C SER A 297 -17.04 -7.20 20.97
N ASP A 298 -17.02 -8.52 21.16
CA ASP A 298 -17.56 -9.46 20.17
C ASP A 298 -19.06 -9.24 19.90
N ALA A 299 -19.83 -8.83 20.92
CA ALA A 299 -21.23 -8.45 20.81
C ALA A 299 -21.43 -7.23 19.90
N ARG A 300 -20.66 -6.15 20.08
CA ARG A 300 -20.71 -4.97 19.21
C ARG A 300 -20.33 -5.32 17.77
N VAL A 301 -19.28 -6.14 17.57
CA VAL A 301 -18.90 -6.60 16.23
C VAL A 301 -20.05 -7.34 15.52
N ARG A 302 -20.77 -8.22 16.24
CA ARG A 302 -21.93 -8.95 15.70
C ARG A 302 -23.09 -8.03 15.37
N GLU A 303 -23.38 -7.07 16.24
CA GLU A 303 -24.41 -6.06 16.01
C GLU A 303 -24.17 -5.30 14.71
N ILE A 304 -22.94 -4.80 14.51
CA ILE A 304 -22.56 -4.07 13.29
C ILE A 304 -22.72 -4.96 12.05
N ALA A 305 -22.16 -6.17 12.08
CA ALA A 305 -22.24 -7.10 10.95
C ALA A 305 -23.69 -7.47 10.59
N ASN A 306 -24.54 -7.71 11.59
CA ASN A 306 -25.96 -8.00 11.39
C ASN A 306 -26.69 -6.79 10.79
N THR A 307 -26.43 -5.60 11.31
CA THR A 307 -27.07 -4.36 10.85
C THR A 307 -26.79 -4.07 9.38
N PHE A 308 -25.55 -4.31 8.90
CA PHE A 308 -25.23 -4.22 7.46
C PHE A 308 -26.12 -5.13 6.61
N ARG A 309 -26.34 -6.38 7.06
CA ARG A 309 -27.14 -7.36 6.33
C ARG A 309 -28.63 -7.01 6.39
N GLU A 310 -29.13 -6.62 7.55
CA GLU A 310 -30.52 -6.18 7.74
C GLU A 310 -30.87 -4.98 6.87
N LYS A 311 -29.95 -4.01 6.75
CA LYS A 311 -30.12 -2.80 5.94
C LYS A 311 -29.78 -2.98 4.46
N ALA A 312 -29.39 -4.19 4.06
CA ALA A 312 -28.97 -4.54 2.70
C ALA A 312 -27.88 -3.61 2.15
N ILE A 313 -26.90 -3.25 3.00
CA ILE A 313 -25.75 -2.42 2.66
C ILE A 313 -24.54 -3.35 2.40
N PRO A 314 -23.95 -3.32 1.20
CA PRO A 314 -22.83 -4.20 0.88
C PRO A 314 -21.57 -3.96 1.73
N CYS A 315 -21.00 -5.01 2.32
CA CYS A 315 -19.78 -4.95 3.13
C CYS A 315 -19.13 -6.34 3.26
N ASP A 316 -17.80 -6.40 3.11
CA ASP A 316 -17.01 -7.65 3.10
C ASP A 316 -16.17 -7.85 4.36
N VAL A 317 -15.84 -6.79 5.11
CA VAL A 317 -14.82 -6.88 6.16
C VAL A 317 -15.21 -6.07 7.39
N ILE A 318 -15.03 -6.67 8.57
CA ILE A 318 -15.03 -5.97 9.87
C ILE A 318 -13.62 -6.00 10.46
N TRP A 319 -13.19 -4.86 10.99
CA TRP A 319 -11.86 -4.65 11.54
C TRP A 319 -11.88 -4.55 13.06
N MET A 320 -10.83 -5.08 13.69
CA MET A 320 -10.62 -5.06 15.14
C MET A 320 -9.34 -4.28 15.43
N ASP A 321 -9.52 -3.09 15.99
CA ASP A 321 -8.49 -2.18 16.47
C ASP A 321 -8.00 -2.58 17.89
N ILE A 322 -7.02 -1.88 18.47
CA ILE A 322 -6.24 -2.27 19.67
C ILE A 322 -7.03 -2.84 20.85
N ASP A 323 -8.29 -2.44 21.04
CA ASP A 323 -9.08 -2.84 22.21
C ASP A 323 -9.42 -4.33 22.25
N TYR A 324 -9.25 -5.08 21.17
CA TYR A 324 -9.43 -6.52 21.23
C TYR A 324 -8.33 -7.23 22.05
N MET A 325 -7.16 -6.60 22.22
CA MET A 325 -5.99 -7.20 22.87
C MET A 325 -6.11 -7.22 24.39
N ASP A 326 -5.54 -8.24 25.03
CA ASP A 326 -5.44 -8.32 26.49
C ASP A 326 -4.36 -7.35 27.01
N GLY A 327 -4.79 -6.19 27.51
CA GLY A 327 -3.89 -5.18 28.06
C GLY A 327 -2.87 -4.65 27.05
N PHE A 328 -3.30 -4.49 25.79
CA PHE A 328 -2.52 -4.04 24.64
C PHE A 328 -1.31 -4.94 24.30
N ARG A 329 -1.39 -6.23 24.65
CA ARG A 329 -0.40 -7.24 24.26
C ARG A 329 -0.76 -7.80 22.88
N CYS A 330 0.07 -7.53 21.88
CA CYS A 330 -0.06 -8.13 20.54
C CYS A 330 -0.23 -9.66 20.61
N PHE A 331 -0.90 -10.25 19.62
CA PHE A 331 -1.15 -11.70 19.54
C PHE A 331 -1.96 -12.29 20.71
N THR A 332 -2.70 -11.47 21.46
CA THR A 332 -3.61 -11.91 22.53
C THR A 332 -5.04 -11.44 22.26
N PHE A 333 -6.00 -11.98 23.00
CA PHE A 333 -7.40 -11.55 23.00
C PHE A 333 -7.84 -11.30 24.44
N ASP A 334 -8.50 -10.17 24.67
CA ASP A 334 -9.16 -9.84 25.93
C ASP A 334 -10.26 -10.87 26.21
N LYS A 335 -10.17 -11.59 27.34
CA LYS A 335 -11.07 -12.70 27.65
C LYS A 335 -12.46 -12.26 28.12
N GLU A 336 -12.62 -11.01 28.51
CA GLU A 336 -13.92 -10.47 28.92
C GLU A 336 -14.68 -9.94 27.70
N ARG A 337 -13.98 -9.18 26.84
CA ARG A 337 -14.57 -8.53 25.66
C ARG A 337 -14.61 -9.43 24.42
N PHE A 338 -13.65 -10.35 24.29
CA PHE A 338 -13.53 -11.30 23.19
C PHE A 338 -13.27 -12.73 23.71
N PRO A 339 -14.23 -13.32 24.45
CA PRO A 339 -14.05 -14.61 25.12
C PRO A 339 -13.85 -15.79 24.16
N ASP A 340 -14.47 -15.75 22.98
CA ASP A 340 -14.34 -16.78 21.94
C ASP A 340 -14.23 -16.14 20.55
N PRO A 341 -13.02 -15.69 20.16
CA PRO A 341 -12.79 -15.11 18.84
C PRO A 341 -13.15 -16.08 17.71
N LYS A 342 -12.97 -17.40 17.90
CA LYS A 342 -13.26 -18.44 16.90
C LYS A 342 -14.74 -18.50 16.57
N SER A 343 -15.58 -18.44 17.60
CA SER A 343 -17.02 -18.33 17.43
C SER A 343 -17.40 -17.01 16.73
N LEU A 344 -16.78 -15.88 17.10
CA LEU A 344 -17.03 -14.60 16.44
C LEU A 344 -16.75 -14.66 14.94
N VAL A 345 -15.57 -15.12 14.54
CA VAL A 345 -15.20 -15.17 13.11
C VAL A 345 -16.00 -16.20 12.33
N LYS A 346 -16.36 -17.34 12.95
CA LYS A 346 -17.29 -18.28 12.33
C LYS A 346 -18.61 -17.60 11.97
N ASP A 347 -19.07 -16.67 12.79
CA ASP A 347 -20.36 -16.01 12.59
C ASP A 347 -20.27 -14.89 11.57
N LEU A 348 -19.17 -14.14 11.60
CA LEU A 348 -18.82 -13.22 10.52
C LEU A 348 -18.76 -13.95 9.17
N HIS A 349 -18.07 -15.10 9.11
CA HIS A 349 -17.97 -15.91 7.88
C HIS A 349 -19.32 -16.42 7.40
N ARG A 350 -20.21 -16.84 8.33
CA ARG A 350 -21.58 -17.26 7.99
C ARG A 350 -22.39 -16.13 7.33
N SER A 351 -22.12 -14.89 7.72
CA SER A 351 -22.74 -13.69 7.14
C SER A 351 -21.90 -13.07 6.01
N GLY A 352 -20.87 -13.77 5.51
CA GLY A 352 -20.08 -13.33 4.36
C GLY A 352 -18.99 -12.29 4.64
N PHE A 353 -18.70 -12.00 5.91
CA PHE A 353 -17.64 -11.07 6.31
C PHE A 353 -16.29 -11.77 6.50
N LYS A 354 -15.22 -10.96 6.45
CA LYS A 354 -13.85 -11.29 6.87
C LYS A 354 -13.47 -10.49 8.10
N ALA A 355 -12.55 -11.06 8.88
CA ALA A 355 -12.08 -10.51 10.14
C ALA A 355 -10.61 -10.08 10.01
N ILE A 356 -10.35 -8.77 10.18
CA ILE A 356 -9.00 -8.21 10.19
C ILE A 356 -8.63 -7.71 11.58
N TRP A 357 -7.43 -8.05 12.04
CA TRP A 357 -6.94 -7.76 13.39
C TRP A 357 -5.66 -6.93 13.33
N MET A 358 -5.58 -5.88 14.15
CA MET A 358 -4.41 -5.02 14.21
C MET A 358 -3.24 -5.62 15.00
N LEU A 359 -2.01 -5.37 14.56
CA LEU A 359 -0.76 -5.73 15.22
C LEU A 359 0.25 -4.61 15.04
N ASP A 360 0.69 -4.04 16.16
CA ASP A 360 1.71 -2.99 16.20
C ASP A 360 3.13 -3.56 16.37
N PRO A 361 4.19 -2.82 15.99
CA PRO A 361 5.56 -3.23 16.25
C PRO A 361 5.96 -3.11 17.73
N GLY A 362 5.15 -2.42 18.55
CA GLY A 362 5.42 -2.19 19.97
C GLY A 362 5.11 -3.43 20.82
N ILE A 363 6.13 -4.20 21.18
CA ILE A 363 5.97 -5.32 22.11
C ILE A 363 6.06 -4.82 23.55
N LYS A 364 4.98 -5.04 24.32
CA LYS A 364 4.91 -4.69 25.74
C LYS A 364 6.03 -5.39 26.54
N SER A 365 6.79 -4.61 27.29
CA SER A 365 7.86 -5.12 28.17
C SER A 365 7.26 -5.65 29.47
N GLU A 366 6.99 -6.95 29.52
CA GLU A 366 6.32 -7.61 30.66
C GLU A 366 6.81 -9.06 30.77
N GLU A 367 7.43 -9.45 31.88
CA GLU A 367 7.86 -10.84 32.11
C GLU A 367 6.64 -11.77 32.19
N GLY A 368 6.72 -12.94 31.54
CA GLY A 368 5.63 -13.92 31.46
C GLY A 368 4.69 -13.70 30.27
N TYR A 369 4.84 -12.61 29.52
CA TYR A 369 4.18 -12.42 28.24
C TYR A 369 5.01 -13.09 27.13
N PHE A 370 4.49 -14.18 26.58
CA PHE A 370 5.23 -15.09 25.68
C PHE A 370 5.91 -14.40 24.48
N VAL A 371 5.34 -13.31 23.94
CA VAL A 371 5.96 -12.57 22.82
C VAL A 371 7.18 -11.79 23.31
N TYR A 372 7.07 -11.12 24.47
CA TYR A 372 8.21 -10.45 25.08
C TYR A 372 9.29 -11.44 25.49
N ASP A 373 8.91 -12.53 26.15
CA ASP A 373 9.84 -13.57 26.61
C ASP A 373 10.57 -14.21 25.42
N SER A 374 9.84 -14.64 24.38
CA SER A 374 10.44 -15.25 23.18
C SER A 374 11.28 -14.27 22.34
N GLY A 375 10.92 -12.98 22.33
CA GLY A 375 11.75 -11.95 21.70
C GLY A 375 13.04 -11.70 22.47
N SER A 376 12.97 -11.76 23.80
CA SER A 376 14.10 -11.51 24.72
C SER A 376 15.06 -12.69 24.88
N ASP A 377 14.69 -13.87 24.37
CA ASP A 377 15.60 -15.01 24.25
C ASP A 377 16.85 -14.65 23.40
N ARG A 378 17.97 -15.28 23.74
CA ARG A 378 19.27 -14.98 23.12
C ARG A 378 19.18 -15.07 21.59
N ASP A 379 19.70 -14.05 20.92
CA ASP A 379 19.84 -13.93 19.46
C ASP A 379 18.54 -13.76 18.63
N ILE A 380 17.35 -13.76 19.22
CA ILE A 380 16.10 -13.64 18.44
C ILE A 380 15.93 -12.26 17.80
N TRP A 381 16.34 -11.18 18.47
CA TRP A 381 16.35 -9.84 17.87
C TRP A 381 17.23 -9.73 16.62
N SER A 382 18.20 -10.64 16.42
CA SER A 382 19.02 -10.70 15.19
C SER A 382 18.36 -11.47 14.04
N ARG A 383 17.18 -12.04 14.28
CA ARG A 383 16.33 -12.76 13.31
C ARG A 383 14.87 -12.28 13.38
N ALA A 384 14.68 -11.00 13.69
CA ALA A 384 13.39 -10.42 14.04
C ALA A 384 12.30 -10.67 12.98
N ARG A 385 12.62 -10.59 11.67
CA ARG A 385 11.64 -10.86 10.61
C ARG A 385 11.11 -12.29 10.63
N LEU A 386 12.00 -13.27 10.75
CA LEU A 386 11.61 -14.68 10.82
C LEU A 386 10.85 -14.98 12.11
N TRP A 387 11.25 -14.38 13.23
CA TRP A 387 10.53 -14.51 14.50
C TRP A 387 9.10 -13.95 14.40
N TRP A 388 8.95 -12.72 13.89
CA TRP A 388 7.64 -12.10 13.66
C TRP A 388 6.77 -12.92 12.71
N ALA A 389 7.34 -13.41 11.60
CA ALA A 389 6.64 -14.26 10.65
C ALA A 389 6.11 -15.55 11.30
N ASN A 390 6.85 -16.16 12.23
CA ASN A 390 6.38 -17.34 12.96
C ASN A 390 5.27 -17.01 13.97
N LEU A 391 5.34 -15.88 14.66
CA LEU A 391 4.24 -15.43 15.52
C LEU A 391 2.96 -15.19 14.72
N VAL A 392 3.07 -14.52 13.57
CA VAL A 392 1.96 -14.33 12.64
C VAL A 392 1.42 -15.67 12.15
N LYS A 393 2.31 -16.59 11.76
CA LYS A 393 1.93 -17.94 11.31
C LYS A 393 1.08 -18.66 12.36
N ASP A 394 1.48 -18.59 13.62
CA ASP A 394 0.78 -19.27 14.72
C ASP A 394 -0.50 -18.54 15.15
N PHE A 395 -0.59 -17.23 14.90
CA PHE A 395 -1.79 -16.42 15.14
C PHE A 395 -2.89 -16.67 14.10
N ILE A 396 -2.54 -16.92 12.83
CA ILE A 396 -3.50 -17.06 11.72
C ILE A 396 -4.57 -18.15 11.92
N PRO A 397 -4.22 -19.40 12.27
CA PRO A 397 -5.20 -20.48 12.49
C PRO A 397 -6.22 -20.16 13.58
N ASN A 398 -5.98 -19.13 14.39
CA ASN A 398 -6.81 -18.81 15.51
C ASN A 398 -8.00 -17.91 15.21
N VAL A 399 -8.11 -17.21 14.05
CA VAL A 399 -9.30 -16.44 13.57
C VAL A 399 -9.06 -15.40 12.45
N VAL A 400 -7.87 -15.35 11.85
CA VAL A 400 -7.44 -14.15 11.12
C VAL A 400 -7.56 -14.36 9.60
N ASP A 401 -8.32 -13.49 8.91
CA ASP A 401 -8.36 -13.46 7.44
C ASP A 401 -7.36 -12.47 6.84
N GLY A 402 -7.01 -11.41 7.59
CA GLY A 402 -6.05 -10.38 7.22
C GLY A 402 -5.46 -9.70 8.45
N ILE A 403 -4.31 -9.05 8.29
CA ILE A 403 -3.62 -8.34 9.38
C ILE A 403 -3.48 -6.87 9.04
N TRP A 404 -3.65 -6.02 10.05
CA TRP A 404 -3.37 -4.60 9.98
C TRP A 404 -2.09 -4.30 10.76
N ASN A 405 -1.04 -3.82 10.10
CA ASN A 405 0.15 -3.30 10.76
C ASN A 405 0.07 -1.78 10.85
N ASP A 406 -0.04 -1.27 12.07
CA ASP A 406 -0.06 0.15 12.37
C ASP A 406 1.17 0.57 13.19
N MET A 407 1.34 1.88 13.39
CA MET A 407 2.38 2.48 14.22
C MET A 407 3.81 2.14 13.77
N ASN A 408 3.97 1.75 12.51
CA ASN A 408 5.18 1.11 11.98
C ASN A 408 6.11 2.04 11.20
N GLU A 409 6.02 3.34 11.42
CA GLU A 409 7.00 4.32 10.95
C GLU A 409 8.44 4.03 11.37
N PRO A 410 8.79 3.64 12.62
CA PRO A 410 7.98 3.30 13.80
C PRO A 410 7.65 4.49 14.72
N ALA A 411 6.40 4.56 15.20
CA ALA A 411 5.96 5.57 16.15
C ALA A 411 6.44 5.28 17.58
N VAL A 412 7.04 6.28 18.24
CA VAL A 412 7.51 6.18 19.63
C VAL A 412 7.12 7.45 20.40
N PHE A 413 6.07 7.38 21.20
CA PHE A 413 5.48 8.58 21.81
C PHE A 413 6.37 9.30 22.84
N LYS A 414 7.30 8.57 23.45
CA LYS A 414 8.20 9.08 24.51
C LYS A 414 9.50 9.69 23.98
N THR A 415 9.64 9.89 22.66
CA THR A 415 10.76 10.62 22.06
C THR A 415 10.32 11.97 21.51
N VAL A 416 11.26 12.92 21.40
CA VAL A 416 10.98 14.26 20.86
C VAL A 416 10.55 14.20 19.40
N THR A 417 11.19 13.32 18.62
CA THR A 417 10.92 13.14 17.18
C THR A 417 9.72 12.24 16.90
N LYS A 418 9.07 11.69 17.94
CA LYS A 418 7.96 10.73 17.84
C LYS A 418 8.29 9.45 17.04
N THR A 419 9.58 9.16 16.85
CA THR A 419 10.10 7.92 16.26
C THR A 419 11.34 7.46 17.02
N MET A 420 11.94 6.33 16.61
CA MET A 420 13.18 5.83 17.23
C MET A 420 14.33 6.84 17.03
N PRO A 421 15.23 7.01 18.01
CA PRO A 421 16.46 7.75 17.81
C PRO A 421 17.27 7.20 16.62
N GLU A 422 17.79 8.09 15.79
CA GLU A 422 18.57 7.72 14.59
C GLU A 422 19.79 6.84 14.90
N SER A 423 20.36 6.97 16.10
CA SER A 423 21.49 6.19 16.60
C SER A 423 21.14 4.78 17.07
N ASN A 424 19.85 4.41 17.18
CA ASN A 424 19.45 3.05 17.53
C ASN A 424 20.04 2.05 16.54
N ILE A 425 20.51 0.90 17.02
CA ILE A 425 21.17 -0.11 16.18
C ILE A 425 20.18 -1.19 15.78
N HIS A 426 20.14 -1.50 14.49
CA HIS A 426 19.37 -2.59 13.89
C HIS A 426 20.34 -3.69 13.45
N LYS A 427 20.12 -4.91 13.91
CA LYS A 427 20.84 -6.10 13.44
C LYS A 427 20.17 -6.64 12.17
N GLY A 428 20.17 -5.83 11.11
CA GLY A 428 19.55 -6.19 9.83
C GLY A 428 20.22 -7.41 9.19
N ASP A 429 19.46 -8.14 8.38
CA ASP A 429 19.98 -9.29 7.65
C ASP A 429 21.05 -8.85 6.65
N ALA A 430 22.03 -9.72 6.41
CA ALA A 430 23.19 -9.40 5.57
C ALA A 430 22.81 -8.99 4.14
N ASP A 431 21.77 -9.59 3.57
CA ASP A 431 21.24 -9.29 2.24
C ASP A 431 20.46 -7.96 2.17
N LEU A 432 20.10 -7.38 3.32
CA LEU A 432 19.38 -6.10 3.44
C LEU A 432 20.27 -4.94 3.89
N GLY A 433 21.59 -5.15 4.00
CA GLY A 433 22.55 -4.11 4.42
C GLY A 433 23.22 -4.38 5.79
N GLY A 434 22.85 -5.46 6.48
CA GLY A 434 23.50 -5.89 7.71
C GLY A 434 23.24 -5.00 8.93
N CYS A 435 24.17 -5.02 9.88
CA CYS A 435 24.08 -4.20 11.10
C CYS A 435 24.27 -2.71 10.76
N GLN A 436 23.23 -1.89 10.96
CA GLN A 436 23.25 -0.45 10.69
C GLN A 436 22.49 0.31 11.78
N ASN A 437 22.56 1.64 11.75
CA ASN A 437 21.74 2.48 12.61
C ASN A 437 20.32 2.66 12.05
N HIS A 438 19.41 3.18 12.88
CA HIS A 438 18.02 3.42 12.50
C HIS A 438 17.90 4.43 11.38
N PHE A 439 18.81 5.42 11.32
CA PHE A 439 18.90 6.36 10.21
C PHE A 439 18.94 5.68 8.83
N HIS A 440 19.57 4.50 8.72
CA HIS A 440 19.58 3.73 7.48
C HIS A 440 18.26 2.99 7.19
N TYR A 441 17.60 2.45 8.22
CA TYR A 441 16.42 1.59 8.05
C TYR A 441 15.08 2.29 8.29
N HIS A 442 15.08 3.55 8.73
CA HIS A 442 13.87 4.26 9.17
C HIS A 442 12.73 4.15 8.16
N ASN A 443 12.93 4.59 6.91
CA ASN A 443 11.87 4.51 5.90
C ASN A 443 11.53 3.08 5.50
N ALA A 444 12.46 2.13 5.64
CA ALA A 444 12.25 0.72 5.29
C ALA A 444 11.57 -0.10 6.41
N TYR A 445 11.50 0.42 7.64
CA TYR A 445 11.04 -0.33 8.81
C TYR A 445 9.62 -0.87 8.62
N GLY A 446 8.67 0.02 8.27
CA GLY A 446 7.28 -0.35 8.01
C GLY A 446 7.12 -1.39 6.91
N MET A 447 7.84 -1.21 5.79
CA MET A 447 7.86 -2.19 4.69
C MET A 447 8.37 -3.56 5.15
N LEU A 448 9.41 -3.61 5.98
CA LEU A 448 10.00 -4.87 6.47
C LEU A 448 9.09 -5.57 7.48
N MET A 449 8.35 -4.83 8.30
CA MET A 449 7.29 -5.39 9.14
C MET A 449 6.17 -5.98 8.28
N ALA A 450 5.64 -5.21 7.33
CA ALA A 450 4.59 -5.67 6.42
C ALA A 450 5.00 -6.91 5.61
N ARG A 451 6.25 -6.94 5.13
CA ARG A 451 6.83 -8.11 4.47
C ARG A 451 6.85 -9.33 5.39
N SER A 452 7.29 -9.17 6.64
CA SER A 452 7.37 -10.27 7.61
C SER A 452 5.98 -10.81 7.96
N THR A 453 4.99 -9.92 8.08
CA THR A 453 3.58 -10.30 8.25
C THR A 453 3.07 -11.08 7.04
N TYR A 454 3.28 -10.58 5.83
CA TYR A 454 2.87 -11.25 4.59
C TYR A 454 3.48 -12.65 4.45
N GLU A 455 4.78 -12.78 4.73
CA GLU A 455 5.49 -14.07 4.72
C GLU A 455 4.96 -15.01 5.80
N GLY A 456 4.66 -14.52 7.01
CA GLY A 456 4.03 -15.31 8.08
C GLY A 456 2.64 -15.83 7.73
N MET A 457 1.80 -14.99 7.10
CA MET A 457 0.49 -15.40 6.61
C MET A 457 0.60 -16.49 5.55
N LYS A 458 1.56 -16.37 4.64
CA LYS A 458 1.83 -17.39 3.61
C LYS A 458 2.31 -18.71 4.23
N LEU A 459 3.15 -18.65 5.26
CA LEU A 459 3.58 -19.84 6.02
C LEU A 459 2.42 -20.52 6.76
N ALA A 460 1.39 -19.78 7.15
CA ALA A 460 0.20 -20.36 7.78
C ALA A 460 -0.70 -21.09 6.79
N ASN A 461 -0.86 -20.54 5.58
CA ASN A 461 -1.69 -21.14 4.55
C ASN A 461 -1.24 -20.71 3.14
N GLU A 462 -0.53 -21.60 2.44
CA GLU A 462 -0.01 -21.34 1.09
C GLU A 462 -1.12 -21.24 0.01
N ASP A 463 -2.29 -21.82 0.28
CA ASP A 463 -3.43 -21.83 -0.65
C ASP A 463 -4.26 -20.53 -0.59
N ARG A 464 -3.97 -19.65 0.37
CA ARG A 464 -4.65 -18.36 0.54
C ARG A 464 -3.72 -17.20 0.27
N ARG A 465 -4.21 -16.22 -0.50
CA ARG A 465 -3.48 -14.96 -0.71
C ARG A 465 -3.53 -14.15 0.59
N PRO A 466 -2.38 -13.72 1.14
CA PRO A 466 -2.37 -12.84 2.29
C PRO A 466 -3.04 -11.49 1.98
N PHE A 467 -3.58 -10.86 3.02
CA PHE A 467 -3.94 -9.46 3.01
C PHE A 467 -3.33 -8.79 4.24
N VAL A 468 -2.45 -7.82 3.97
CA VAL A 468 -1.83 -6.98 4.97
C VAL A 468 -2.18 -5.53 4.63
N LEU A 469 -2.61 -4.75 5.61
CA LEU A 469 -2.65 -3.29 5.54
C LEU A 469 -1.47 -2.75 6.33
N THR A 470 -0.74 -1.78 5.79
CA THR A 470 0.37 -1.10 6.48
C THR A 470 0.12 0.40 6.50
N ARG A 471 0.52 1.10 7.57
CA ARG A 471 0.53 2.57 7.58
C ARG A 471 1.78 3.07 6.88
N ALA A 472 2.93 2.76 7.48
CA ALA A 472 4.21 3.16 6.96
C ALA A 472 4.73 2.23 5.89
N GLY A 473 5.50 2.79 4.97
CA GLY A 473 6.02 2.08 3.82
C GLY A 473 7.22 2.74 3.17
N PHE A 474 7.87 1.96 2.33
CA PHE A 474 8.88 2.41 1.38
C PHE A 474 8.47 1.98 -0.04
N ILE A 475 9.06 2.57 -1.07
CA ILE A 475 8.87 2.07 -2.44
C ILE A 475 9.24 0.58 -2.52
N GLY A 476 8.31 -0.25 -3.00
CA GLY A 476 8.39 -1.72 -2.92
C GLY A 476 7.41 -2.34 -1.91
N SER A 477 6.72 -1.56 -1.09
CA SER A 477 5.71 -2.05 -0.13
C SER A 477 4.49 -2.70 -0.81
N GLN A 478 4.18 -2.32 -2.05
CA GLN A 478 3.06 -2.86 -2.83
C GLN A 478 3.13 -4.36 -3.05
N ARG A 479 4.33 -4.95 -2.92
CA ARG A 479 4.54 -6.40 -3.02
C ARG A 479 3.90 -7.16 -1.85
N TYR A 480 3.65 -6.49 -0.74
CA TYR A 480 3.32 -7.13 0.54
C TYR A 480 2.06 -6.58 1.19
N ALA A 481 1.70 -5.31 0.97
CA ALA A 481 0.59 -4.70 1.69
C ALA A 481 -0.18 -3.65 0.88
N ALA A 482 -1.47 -3.55 1.18
CA ALA A 482 -2.27 -2.37 0.97
C ALA A 482 -1.80 -1.24 1.89
N THR A 483 -2.13 0.02 1.58
CA THR A 483 -1.95 1.13 2.52
C THR A 483 -3.23 1.95 2.65
N TRP A 484 -3.33 2.69 3.74
CA TRP A 484 -4.25 3.81 3.84
C TRP A 484 -3.50 5.11 4.13
N THR A 485 -4.16 6.25 3.98
CA THR A 485 -3.51 7.57 4.12
C THR A 485 -3.39 8.07 5.56
N GLY A 486 -3.48 7.19 6.55
CA GLY A 486 -3.46 7.54 7.97
C GLY A 486 -4.62 8.39 8.44
N ASP A 487 -4.38 9.14 9.51
CA ASP A 487 -5.38 9.77 10.37
C ASP A 487 -5.88 11.10 9.77
N ASN A 488 -6.70 10.98 8.72
CA ASN A 488 -7.34 12.12 8.05
C ASN A 488 -8.48 12.73 8.89
N LEU A 489 -8.95 13.93 8.52
CA LEU A 489 -10.02 14.64 9.22
C LEU A 489 -11.36 14.56 8.48
N SER A 490 -12.46 14.58 9.23
CA SER A 490 -13.83 14.69 8.73
C SER A 490 -14.14 16.08 8.19
N THR A 491 -13.48 16.47 7.09
CA THR A 491 -13.62 17.80 6.45
C THR A 491 -13.69 17.70 4.92
N TRP A 492 -14.26 18.73 4.28
CA TRP A 492 -14.29 18.85 2.81
C TRP A 492 -12.88 18.97 2.21
N GLU A 493 -11.94 19.60 2.92
CA GLU A 493 -10.54 19.71 2.49
C GLU A 493 -9.87 18.33 2.40
N HIS A 494 -10.05 17.47 3.41
CA HIS A 494 -9.48 16.12 3.39
C HIS A 494 -10.19 15.20 2.38
N LEU A 495 -11.49 15.40 2.15
CA LEU A 495 -12.19 14.72 1.05
C LEU A 495 -11.53 15.05 -0.29
N HIS A 496 -11.33 16.34 -0.60
CA HIS A 496 -10.68 16.78 -1.83
C HIS A 496 -9.23 16.25 -1.93
N MET A 497 -8.46 16.42 -0.86
CA MET A 497 -7.06 16.00 -0.79
C MET A 497 -6.88 14.49 -0.97
N SER A 498 -7.87 13.68 -0.56
CA SER A 498 -7.79 12.22 -0.68
C SER A 498 -7.65 11.74 -2.12
N ILE A 499 -8.24 12.44 -3.09
CA ILE A 499 -8.13 12.12 -4.52
C ILE A 499 -6.67 12.22 -4.95
N SER A 500 -6.05 13.38 -4.69
CA SER A 500 -4.65 13.63 -5.02
C SER A 500 -3.71 12.67 -4.31
N MET A 501 -3.94 12.36 -3.03
CA MET A 501 -3.09 11.42 -2.28
C MET A 501 -3.15 9.99 -2.84
N VAL A 502 -4.35 9.47 -3.14
CA VAL A 502 -4.53 8.12 -3.73
C VAL A 502 -3.85 8.03 -5.10
N LEU A 503 -4.03 9.06 -5.95
CA LEU A 503 -3.38 9.13 -7.24
C LEU A 503 -1.85 9.10 -7.11
N GLN A 504 -1.29 9.89 -6.20
CA GLN A 504 0.16 10.02 -6.02
C GLN A 504 0.83 8.76 -5.47
N LEU A 505 0.16 8.06 -4.56
CA LEU A 505 0.55 6.73 -4.13
C LEU A 505 0.57 5.75 -5.31
N GLY A 506 -0.47 5.74 -6.15
CA GLY A 506 -0.53 4.93 -7.37
C GLY A 506 0.61 5.24 -8.35
N LEU A 507 0.88 6.53 -8.59
CA LEU A 507 1.99 7.01 -9.43
C LEU A 507 3.38 6.73 -8.84
N SER A 508 3.44 6.38 -7.55
CA SER A 508 4.66 6.05 -6.82
C SER A 508 4.80 4.55 -6.53
N GLY A 509 4.04 3.72 -7.25
CA GLY A 509 4.14 2.26 -7.18
C GLY A 509 3.27 1.60 -6.11
N GLN A 510 2.39 2.33 -5.42
CA GLN A 510 1.49 1.83 -4.37
C GLN A 510 0.01 1.92 -4.81
N PRO A 511 -0.46 1.05 -5.73
CA PRO A 511 -1.79 1.19 -6.34
C PRO A 511 -2.96 0.68 -5.47
N LEU A 512 -2.70 -0.09 -4.40
CA LEU A 512 -3.72 -0.51 -3.44
C LEU A 512 -3.71 0.44 -2.24
N SER A 513 -4.30 1.62 -2.43
CA SER A 513 -4.34 2.71 -1.46
C SER A 513 -5.73 3.35 -1.36
N GLY A 514 -6.01 4.01 -0.24
CA GLY A 514 -7.27 4.69 0.03
C GLY A 514 -7.23 5.47 1.37
N PRO A 515 -8.10 6.46 1.57
CA PRO A 515 -8.24 7.15 2.85
C PRO A 515 -9.18 6.39 3.80
N ASP A 516 -9.28 6.85 5.04
CA ASP A 516 -10.42 6.51 5.89
C ASP A 516 -11.65 7.32 5.45
N ILE A 517 -12.64 6.61 4.93
CA ILE A 517 -13.87 7.18 4.37
C ILE A 517 -14.71 7.74 5.51
N GLY A 518 -15.05 9.02 5.41
CA GLY A 518 -15.74 9.77 6.46
C GLY A 518 -14.81 10.67 7.26
N GLY A 519 -13.51 10.35 7.31
CA GLY A 519 -12.51 10.99 8.16
C GLY A 519 -12.29 10.23 9.47
N PHE A 520 -11.03 10.00 9.83
CA PHE A 520 -10.65 9.37 11.09
C PHE A 520 -11.02 10.23 12.29
N ALA A 521 -10.60 11.49 12.28
CA ALA A 521 -10.82 12.42 13.39
C ALA A 521 -11.91 13.46 13.12
N GLY A 522 -12.66 13.79 14.18
CA GLY A 522 -13.81 14.71 14.12
C GLY A 522 -15.06 14.10 13.48
N ASN A 523 -16.19 14.80 13.58
CA ASN A 523 -17.50 14.31 13.15
C ASN A 523 -17.89 14.84 11.77
N ALA A 524 -18.23 13.95 10.85
CA ALA A 524 -18.77 14.34 9.55
C ALA A 524 -20.20 14.89 9.70
N THR A 525 -20.61 15.76 8.78
CA THR A 525 -22.04 16.05 8.58
C THR A 525 -22.66 14.98 7.68
N PRO A 526 -23.98 14.75 7.71
CA PRO A 526 -24.62 13.78 6.81
C PRO A 526 -24.26 13.97 5.32
N LYS A 527 -24.25 15.23 4.85
CA LYS A 527 -23.87 15.55 3.47
C LYS A 527 -22.40 15.23 3.18
N LEU A 528 -21.49 15.58 4.10
CA LEU A 528 -20.07 15.28 3.95
C LEU A 528 -19.82 13.76 3.96
N PHE A 529 -20.47 13.02 4.86
CA PHE A 529 -20.33 11.56 4.94
C PHE A 529 -20.86 10.86 3.69
N GLY A 530 -22.03 11.26 3.18
CA GLY A 530 -22.57 10.78 1.91
C GLY A 530 -21.62 11.04 0.74
N ARG A 531 -21.01 12.23 0.70
CA ARG A 531 -20.01 12.57 -0.32
C ARG A 531 -18.72 11.74 -0.20
N TRP A 532 -18.24 11.57 1.03
CA TRP A 532 -17.12 10.68 1.33
C TRP A 532 -17.37 9.27 0.82
N MET A 533 -18.55 8.71 1.08
CA MET A 533 -18.89 7.37 0.63
C MET A 533 -18.96 7.28 -0.90
N GLY A 534 -19.54 8.28 -1.58
CA GLY A 534 -19.60 8.35 -3.04
C GLY A 534 -18.21 8.29 -3.69
N VAL A 535 -17.28 9.14 -3.23
CA VAL A 535 -15.90 9.21 -3.75
C VAL A 535 -15.10 7.97 -3.31
N GLY A 536 -15.12 7.66 -2.02
CA GLY A 536 -14.36 6.56 -1.41
C GLY A 536 -14.72 5.18 -1.93
N ALA A 537 -15.99 4.97 -2.33
CA ALA A 537 -16.43 3.74 -2.97
C ALA A 537 -15.69 3.43 -4.28
N MET A 538 -15.12 4.44 -4.94
CA MET A 538 -14.39 4.30 -6.20
C MET A 538 -12.88 4.14 -6.03
N PHE A 539 -12.34 4.27 -4.81
CA PHE A 539 -10.90 4.11 -4.57
C PHE A 539 -10.46 2.64 -4.52
N PRO A 540 -9.18 2.33 -4.80
CA PRO A 540 -8.66 0.97 -4.78
C PRO A 540 -8.85 0.26 -3.44
N PHE A 541 -8.50 0.92 -2.33
CA PHE A 541 -8.82 0.50 -0.97
C PHE A 541 -10.01 1.33 -0.44
N CYS A 542 -11.00 0.65 0.16
CA CYS A 542 -12.29 1.25 0.51
C CYS A 542 -12.71 0.84 1.92
N ARG A 543 -12.31 1.65 2.91
CA ARG A 543 -12.57 1.41 4.33
C ARG A 543 -13.18 2.66 4.98
N GLY A 544 -14.28 2.49 5.70
CA GLY A 544 -14.74 3.50 6.68
C GLY A 544 -14.04 3.26 8.02
N HIS A 545 -13.55 4.31 8.66
CA HIS A 545 -12.88 4.24 9.97
C HIS A 545 -13.00 5.60 10.68
N SER A 546 -13.11 5.56 12.00
CA SER A 546 -13.14 6.75 12.86
C SER A 546 -12.54 6.46 14.24
N GLU A 547 -12.09 7.51 14.93
CA GLU A 547 -11.49 7.45 16.26
C GLU A 547 -12.54 7.31 17.39
N MET A 548 -12.09 6.94 18.59
CA MET A 548 -12.93 6.60 19.75
C MET A 548 -13.94 7.69 20.14
N ASP A 549 -13.53 8.96 20.08
CA ASP A 549 -14.31 10.10 20.57
C ASP A 549 -15.25 10.73 19.52
N THR A 550 -15.43 10.06 18.37
CA THR A 550 -16.38 10.47 17.32
C THR A 550 -17.78 9.91 17.56
N ILE A 551 -18.78 10.48 16.89
CA ILE A 551 -20.07 9.79 16.73
C ILE A 551 -19.88 8.49 15.93
N ASP A 552 -20.88 7.62 15.97
CA ASP A 552 -20.91 6.43 15.11
C ASP A 552 -20.82 6.85 13.63
N HIS A 553 -19.89 6.25 12.89
CA HIS A 553 -19.59 6.55 11.48
C HIS A 553 -20.00 5.40 10.54
N GLU A 554 -20.91 4.54 10.98
CA GLU A 554 -21.59 3.57 10.12
C GLU A 554 -22.61 4.28 9.21
N PRO A 555 -22.92 3.73 8.01
CA PRO A 555 -23.82 4.37 7.05
C PRO A 555 -25.19 4.82 7.58
N TRP A 556 -25.74 4.12 8.58
CA TRP A 556 -27.05 4.42 9.15
C TRP A 556 -27.03 5.48 10.25
N SER A 557 -25.86 5.97 10.64
CA SER A 557 -25.70 6.91 11.76
C SER A 557 -26.03 8.36 11.37
N PHE A 558 -26.24 8.63 10.07
CA PHE A 558 -26.41 9.98 9.51
C PHE A 558 -27.81 10.27 8.94
N GLY A 559 -28.80 9.44 9.28
CA GLY A 559 -30.18 9.57 8.81
C GLY A 559 -30.44 8.88 7.46
N GLU A 560 -31.72 8.70 7.13
CA GLU A 560 -32.16 7.82 6.03
C GLU A 560 -31.66 8.26 4.65
N GLU A 561 -31.57 9.56 4.38
CA GLU A 561 -31.06 10.09 3.11
C GLU A 561 -29.59 9.74 2.91
N CYS A 562 -28.75 9.99 3.93
CA CYS A 562 -27.33 9.66 3.87
C CYS A 562 -27.11 8.14 3.79
N GLU A 563 -27.91 7.37 4.53
CA GLU A 563 -27.88 5.91 4.47
C GLU A 563 -28.16 5.39 3.05
N GLU A 564 -29.14 5.95 2.34
CA GLU A 564 -29.44 5.60 0.95
C GLU A 564 -28.32 6.00 0.00
N VAL A 565 -27.73 7.19 0.13
CA VAL A 565 -26.56 7.60 -0.66
C VAL A 565 -25.41 6.60 -0.46
N CYS A 566 -25.14 6.20 0.78
CA CYS A 566 -24.11 5.21 1.07
C CYS A 566 -24.44 3.86 0.45
N ARG A 567 -25.69 3.40 0.54
CA ARG A 567 -26.16 2.16 -0.07
C ARG A 567 -25.97 2.17 -1.59
N LEU A 568 -26.32 3.26 -2.26
CA LEU A 568 -26.14 3.42 -3.71
C LEU A 568 -24.66 3.45 -4.10
N ALA A 569 -23.83 4.22 -3.39
CA ALA A 569 -22.37 4.28 -3.60
C ALA A 569 -21.73 2.89 -3.51
N LEU A 570 -22.08 2.12 -2.47
CA LEU A 570 -21.56 0.78 -2.28
C LEU A 570 -22.10 -0.19 -3.32
N LYS A 571 -23.39 -0.14 -3.69
CA LYS A 571 -23.91 -0.94 -4.82
C LYS A 571 -23.16 -0.65 -6.12
N ARG A 572 -22.77 0.60 -6.42
CA ARG A 572 -21.91 0.93 -7.58
C ARG A 572 -20.57 0.23 -7.50
N ARG A 573 -19.90 0.27 -6.34
CA ARG A 573 -18.63 -0.44 -6.13
C ARG A 573 -18.77 -1.92 -6.43
N TYR A 574 -19.79 -2.59 -5.87
CA TYR A 574 -19.97 -4.04 -6.03
C TYR A 574 -20.32 -4.44 -7.47
N ARG A 575 -21.09 -3.61 -8.19
CA ARG A 575 -21.28 -3.80 -9.63
C ARG A 575 -19.96 -3.70 -10.40
N LEU A 576 -19.10 -2.76 -10.04
CA LEU A 576 -17.81 -2.50 -10.69
C LEU A 576 -16.66 -3.42 -10.24
N LEU A 577 -16.86 -4.28 -9.22
CA LEU A 577 -15.82 -5.19 -8.74
C LEU A 577 -15.18 -6.07 -9.82
N PRO A 578 -15.92 -6.62 -10.83
CA PRO A 578 -15.28 -7.35 -11.93
C PRO A 578 -14.29 -6.49 -12.71
N HIS A 579 -14.61 -5.22 -12.95
CA HIS A 579 -13.73 -4.25 -13.59
C HIS A 579 -12.53 -3.91 -12.70
N ILE A 580 -12.77 -3.51 -11.46
CA ILE A 580 -11.71 -3.16 -10.49
C ILE A 580 -10.73 -4.33 -10.29
N TYR A 581 -11.24 -5.56 -10.17
CA TYR A 581 -10.41 -6.76 -10.04
C TYR A 581 -9.58 -7.04 -11.31
N THR A 582 -10.12 -6.73 -12.49
CA THR A 582 -9.38 -6.80 -13.76
C THR A 582 -8.26 -5.78 -13.79
N LEU A 583 -8.47 -4.56 -13.30
CA LEU A 583 -7.42 -3.55 -13.18
C LEU A 583 -6.31 -4.00 -12.23
N PHE A 584 -6.66 -4.62 -11.10
CA PHE A 584 -5.66 -5.21 -10.20
C PHE A 584 -4.88 -6.36 -10.85
N TYR A 585 -5.52 -7.17 -11.70
CA TYR A 585 -4.82 -8.18 -12.49
C TYR A 585 -3.82 -7.54 -13.46
N LEU A 586 -4.18 -6.44 -14.13
CA LEU A 586 -3.28 -5.70 -15.01
C LEU A 586 -2.14 -5.04 -14.21
N ALA A 587 -2.42 -4.47 -13.04
CA ALA A 587 -1.40 -3.93 -12.15
C ALA A 587 -0.43 -5.01 -11.66
N HIS A 588 -0.95 -6.17 -11.27
CA HIS A 588 -0.16 -7.31 -10.81
C HIS A 588 0.71 -7.92 -11.92
N THR A 589 0.19 -8.02 -13.14
CA THR A 589 0.90 -8.70 -14.24
C THR A 589 1.74 -7.78 -15.12
N ARG A 590 1.42 -6.47 -15.16
CA ARG A 590 2.03 -5.51 -16.09
C ARG A 590 2.48 -4.20 -15.44
N GLY A 591 2.17 -3.96 -14.16
CA GLY A 591 2.55 -2.69 -13.51
C GLY A 591 1.76 -1.47 -14.00
N ILE A 592 0.60 -1.68 -14.61
CA ILE A 592 -0.29 -0.59 -15.03
C ILE A 592 -1.03 -0.04 -13.79
N PRO A 593 -1.19 1.29 -13.65
CA PRO A 593 -1.94 1.86 -12.53
C PRO A 593 -3.41 1.40 -12.51
N VAL A 594 -3.95 1.18 -11.31
CA VAL A 594 -5.38 0.87 -11.11
C VAL A 594 -6.24 2.13 -11.25
N VAL A 595 -5.81 3.19 -10.58
CA VAL A 595 -6.32 4.55 -10.70
C VAL A 595 -5.25 5.45 -11.28
N ALA A 596 -5.62 6.33 -12.20
CA ALA A 596 -4.71 7.26 -12.84
C ALA A 596 -5.31 8.67 -12.94
N PRO A 597 -4.49 9.74 -12.94
CA PRO A 597 -4.97 11.08 -13.24
C PRO A 597 -5.64 11.17 -14.61
N THR A 598 -6.56 12.12 -14.77
CA THR A 598 -7.29 12.34 -16.03
C THR A 598 -6.37 12.64 -17.22
N PHE A 599 -5.24 13.33 -16.99
CA PHE A 599 -4.26 13.60 -18.05
C PHE A 599 -3.60 12.35 -18.63
N PHE A 600 -3.76 11.16 -18.03
CA PHE A 600 -3.25 9.92 -18.65
C PHE A 600 -4.01 9.58 -19.94
N ALA A 601 -5.23 10.08 -20.10
CA ALA A 601 -6.00 9.94 -21.35
C ALA A 601 -5.43 10.84 -22.46
N ASP A 602 -4.91 12.02 -22.10
CA ASP A 602 -4.21 12.93 -23.02
C ASP A 602 -3.08 13.69 -22.29
N PRO A 603 -1.84 13.15 -22.29
CA PRO A 603 -0.72 13.76 -21.56
C PRO A 603 -0.24 15.10 -22.13
N LYS A 604 -0.69 15.45 -23.34
CA LYS A 604 -0.30 16.68 -24.03
C LYS A 604 -1.17 17.87 -23.65
N ASP A 605 -2.40 17.63 -23.19
CA ASP A 605 -3.29 18.70 -22.76
C ASP A 605 -2.87 19.25 -21.39
N PRO A 606 -2.36 20.49 -21.31
CA PRO A 606 -1.98 21.09 -20.03
C PRO A 606 -3.17 21.37 -19.11
N LEU A 607 -4.40 21.47 -19.62
CA LEU A 607 -5.59 21.74 -18.80
C LEU A 607 -5.95 20.55 -17.89
N LEU A 608 -5.57 19.33 -18.28
CA LEU A 608 -5.84 18.12 -17.50
C LEU A 608 -4.82 17.90 -16.38
N ARG A 609 -3.66 18.57 -16.44
CA ARG A 609 -2.50 18.32 -15.56
C ARG A 609 -2.75 18.65 -14.08
N THR A 610 -3.71 19.53 -13.81
CA THR A 610 -4.08 20.03 -12.47
C THR A 610 -5.51 19.65 -12.08
N ASN A 611 -6.16 18.74 -12.82
CA ASN A 611 -7.53 18.32 -12.54
C ASN A 611 -7.57 17.36 -11.33
N GLU A 612 -8.16 17.82 -10.22
CA GLU A 612 -8.26 17.09 -8.95
C GLU A 612 -9.68 16.65 -8.62
N ASN A 613 -10.63 16.88 -9.53
CA ASN A 613 -12.05 16.52 -9.36
C ASN A 613 -12.45 15.32 -10.24
N SER A 614 -11.47 14.63 -10.83
CA SER A 614 -11.69 13.43 -11.63
C SER A 614 -10.48 12.51 -11.66
N PHE A 615 -10.72 11.23 -11.91
CA PHE A 615 -9.69 10.23 -12.12
C PHE A 615 -10.18 9.07 -12.99
N MET A 616 -9.23 8.34 -13.56
CA MET A 616 -9.46 7.19 -14.43
C MET A 616 -9.37 5.89 -13.63
N LEU A 617 -10.37 5.01 -13.77
CA LEU A 617 -10.35 3.58 -13.42
C LEU A 617 -10.26 2.76 -14.70
N GLY A 618 -9.04 2.58 -15.22
CA GLY A 618 -8.86 2.05 -16.57
C GLY A 618 -9.47 3.00 -17.61
N PRO A 619 -10.43 2.57 -18.45
CA PRO A 619 -11.11 3.46 -19.41
C PRO A 619 -12.35 4.18 -18.85
N LEU A 620 -12.68 3.96 -17.56
CA LEU A 620 -13.80 4.63 -16.89
C LEU A 620 -13.29 5.92 -16.24
N LEU A 621 -13.77 7.07 -16.70
CA LEU A 621 -13.52 8.36 -16.08
C LEU A 621 -14.59 8.61 -15.00
N VAL A 622 -14.13 8.84 -13.77
CA VAL A 622 -14.95 9.15 -12.60
C VAL A 622 -14.80 10.64 -12.30
N TYR A 623 -15.92 11.35 -12.30
CA TYR A 623 -16.01 12.77 -11.95
C TYR A 623 -16.68 12.93 -10.59
N THR A 624 -16.10 13.76 -9.72
CA THR A 624 -16.55 13.92 -8.33
C THR A 624 -16.69 15.38 -7.96
N SER A 625 -17.72 15.74 -7.21
CA SER A 625 -17.73 17.00 -6.48
C SER A 625 -17.18 16.82 -5.08
N THR A 626 -16.30 17.72 -4.67
CA THR A 626 -15.76 17.82 -3.31
C THR A 626 -16.12 19.18 -2.69
N LEU A 627 -17.14 19.85 -3.24
CA LEU A 627 -17.63 21.14 -2.76
C LEU A 627 -18.85 20.95 -1.85
N PRO A 628 -18.98 21.75 -0.77
CA PRO A 628 -20.07 21.61 0.19
C PRO A 628 -21.44 21.96 -0.36
N ASP A 629 -21.50 22.81 -1.37
CA ASP A 629 -22.70 23.46 -1.90
C ASP A 629 -23.08 22.98 -3.30
N GLN A 630 -22.19 22.27 -4.01
CA GLN A 630 -22.42 21.87 -5.41
C GLN A 630 -22.48 20.35 -5.59
N GLY A 631 -23.53 19.89 -6.27
CA GLY A 631 -23.66 18.51 -6.77
C GLY A 631 -22.72 18.24 -7.94
N VAL A 632 -22.47 16.96 -8.26
CA VAL A 632 -21.67 16.62 -9.45
C VAL A 632 -22.32 17.10 -10.75
N ASP A 633 -23.65 17.15 -10.78
CA ASP A 633 -24.48 17.62 -11.88
C ASP A 633 -24.38 19.14 -12.13
N GLN A 634 -23.82 19.87 -11.17
CA GLN A 634 -23.64 21.32 -11.22
C GLN A 634 -22.22 21.73 -11.60
N LEU A 635 -21.29 20.78 -11.69
CA LEU A 635 -19.90 21.04 -12.05
C LEU A 635 -19.71 21.05 -13.57
N GLU A 636 -18.78 21.90 -14.03
CA GLU A 636 -18.26 21.81 -15.39
C GLU A 636 -17.26 20.65 -15.48
N HIS A 637 -17.49 19.72 -16.40
CA HIS A 637 -16.64 18.54 -16.61
C HIS A 637 -15.70 18.74 -17.80
N THR A 638 -14.42 18.97 -17.52
CA THR A 638 -13.35 19.02 -18.53
C THR A 638 -12.96 17.63 -19.03
N LEU A 639 -13.65 17.15 -20.07
CA LEU A 639 -13.37 15.85 -20.66
C LEU A 639 -12.11 15.89 -21.56
N PRO A 640 -11.26 14.84 -21.54
CA PRO A 640 -10.16 14.70 -22.50
C PRO A 640 -10.64 14.67 -23.96
N GLU A 641 -9.73 14.89 -24.91
CA GLU A 641 -10.05 14.72 -26.33
C GLU A 641 -10.60 13.30 -26.62
N GLY A 642 -11.60 13.23 -27.52
CA GLY A 642 -12.22 11.98 -27.95
C GLY A 642 -13.68 11.81 -27.51
N ILE A 643 -14.19 10.58 -27.65
CA ILE A 643 -15.57 10.24 -27.31
C ILE A 643 -15.63 9.78 -25.86
N TRP A 644 -16.53 10.40 -25.08
CA TRP A 644 -16.78 10.07 -23.68
C TRP A 644 -18.28 9.95 -23.42
N LEU A 645 -18.73 8.74 -23.09
CA LEU A 645 -20.16 8.44 -22.97
C LEU A 645 -20.58 8.40 -21.51
N SER A 646 -21.46 9.32 -21.12
CA SER A 646 -22.03 9.37 -19.76
C SER A 646 -22.98 8.19 -19.52
N PHE A 647 -22.94 7.62 -18.31
CA PHE A 647 -23.89 6.60 -17.87
C PHE A 647 -24.05 6.52 -16.36
N ASP A 648 -25.08 5.80 -15.93
CA ASP A 648 -25.30 5.36 -14.54
C ASP A 648 -25.91 3.94 -14.51
N PHE A 649 -26.14 3.44 -13.29
CA PHE A 649 -26.86 2.18 -13.06
C PHE A 649 -28.30 2.44 -12.58
N ASP A 650 -28.95 3.46 -13.15
CA ASP A 650 -30.26 3.97 -12.72
C ASP A 650 -30.26 4.40 -11.24
N ASP A 651 -29.12 4.96 -10.80
CA ASP A 651 -28.81 5.35 -9.42
C ASP A 651 -28.21 6.75 -9.34
N SER A 652 -28.59 7.64 -10.27
CA SER A 652 -28.16 9.03 -10.29
C SER A 652 -28.52 9.76 -8.99
N HIS A 653 -27.53 10.42 -8.39
CA HIS A 653 -27.68 11.24 -7.19
C HIS A 653 -26.62 12.35 -7.18
N PRO A 654 -26.93 13.60 -6.75
CA PRO A 654 -25.98 14.71 -6.77
C PRO A 654 -24.71 14.48 -5.93
N ASP A 655 -24.80 13.64 -4.89
CA ASP A 655 -23.68 13.25 -4.02
C ASP A 655 -22.83 12.09 -4.53
N LEU A 656 -23.25 11.41 -5.60
CA LEU A 656 -22.49 10.29 -6.17
C LEU A 656 -21.65 10.74 -7.38
N PRO A 657 -20.52 10.08 -7.66
CA PRO A 657 -19.71 10.42 -8.83
C PRO A 657 -20.46 10.27 -10.16
N ALA A 658 -20.11 11.10 -11.15
CA ALA A 658 -20.54 10.92 -12.54
C ALA A 658 -19.57 9.99 -13.26
N PHE A 659 -20.09 9.14 -14.16
CA PHE A 659 -19.28 8.19 -14.92
C PHE A 659 -19.30 8.50 -16.42
N TYR A 660 -18.11 8.46 -17.02
CA TYR A 660 -17.91 8.57 -18.46
C TYR A 660 -17.06 7.41 -18.94
N LEU A 661 -17.55 6.67 -19.94
CA LEU A 661 -16.81 5.57 -20.56
C LEU A 661 -16.12 6.06 -21.83
N GLN A 662 -14.80 5.85 -21.92
CA GLN A 662 -14.02 6.21 -23.10
C GLN A 662 -14.48 5.43 -24.34
N GLY A 663 -14.65 6.09 -25.48
CA GLY A 663 -14.98 5.46 -26.77
C GLY A 663 -13.95 4.40 -27.16
N GLY A 664 -14.42 3.28 -27.71
CA GLY A 664 -13.59 2.12 -28.09
C GLY A 664 -13.29 1.15 -26.94
N SER A 665 -13.90 1.36 -25.76
CA SER A 665 -13.65 0.54 -24.57
C SER A 665 -14.83 -0.38 -24.19
N ILE A 666 -14.50 -1.41 -23.41
CA ILE A 666 -15.45 -2.35 -22.80
C ILE A 666 -15.10 -2.49 -21.33
N ILE A 667 -16.10 -2.40 -20.45
CA ILE A 667 -15.94 -2.73 -19.03
C ILE A 667 -16.96 -3.79 -18.59
N PRO A 668 -16.54 -4.79 -17.79
CA PRO A 668 -17.45 -5.76 -17.20
C PRO A 668 -18.05 -5.23 -15.90
N PHE A 669 -19.32 -5.55 -15.65
CA PHE A 669 -19.97 -5.30 -14.36
C PHE A 669 -20.89 -6.46 -13.97
N GLY A 670 -21.01 -6.69 -12.68
CA GLY A 670 -21.81 -7.77 -12.08
C GLY A 670 -23.05 -7.24 -11.37
N PRO A 671 -23.86 -8.13 -10.76
CA PRO A 671 -24.95 -7.73 -9.90
C PRO A 671 -24.44 -7.06 -8.61
N PRO A 672 -25.27 -6.25 -7.94
CA PRO A 672 -24.89 -5.54 -6.72
C PRO A 672 -24.96 -6.46 -5.50
N TYR A 673 -24.01 -7.39 -5.38
CA TYR A 673 -23.92 -8.31 -4.24
C TYR A 673 -23.78 -7.59 -2.90
N GLN A 674 -24.21 -8.25 -1.81
CA GLN A 674 -24.02 -7.79 -0.43
C GLN A 674 -22.60 -8.02 0.09
N HIS A 675 -21.91 -9.02 -0.46
CA HIS A 675 -20.48 -9.30 -0.23
C HIS A 675 -19.94 -10.09 -1.42
N VAL A 676 -18.62 -10.11 -1.66
CA VAL A 676 -18.08 -10.75 -2.88
C VAL A 676 -18.29 -12.27 -2.93
N GLY A 677 -18.56 -12.87 -1.77
CA GLY A 677 -18.79 -14.31 -1.61
C GLY A 677 -20.14 -14.80 -2.12
N GLU A 678 -21.09 -13.90 -2.43
CA GLU A 678 -22.35 -14.27 -3.10
C GLU A 678 -22.14 -14.59 -4.59
N ALA A 679 -21.03 -14.14 -5.17
CA ALA A 679 -20.77 -14.33 -6.59
C ALA A 679 -20.58 -15.82 -6.94
N ASP A 680 -21.38 -16.31 -7.88
CA ASP A 680 -21.31 -17.64 -8.44
C ASP A 680 -20.77 -17.63 -9.88
N LEU A 681 -20.20 -18.75 -10.32
CA LEU A 681 -19.70 -18.90 -11.70
C LEU A 681 -20.83 -18.94 -12.74
N THR A 682 -22.07 -19.14 -12.31
CA THR A 682 -23.27 -19.14 -13.15
C THR A 682 -23.95 -17.78 -13.25
N ASP A 683 -23.48 -16.77 -12.49
CA ASP A 683 -24.05 -15.43 -12.54
C ASP A 683 -23.79 -14.74 -13.89
N ASP A 684 -24.78 -13.98 -14.33
CA ASP A 684 -24.68 -13.17 -15.54
C ASP A 684 -23.65 -12.05 -15.37
N LEU A 685 -22.66 -12.01 -16.25
CA LEU A 685 -21.76 -10.87 -16.40
C LEU A 685 -22.27 -9.95 -17.50
N SER A 686 -22.42 -8.67 -17.18
CA SER A 686 -22.86 -7.65 -18.14
C SER A 686 -21.66 -6.86 -18.67
N LEU A 687 -21.74 -6.46 -19.94
CA LEU A 687 -20.69 -5.67 -20.59
C LEU A 687 -21.25 -4.31 -21.02
N LEU A 688 -20.59 -3.23 -20.58
CA LEU A 688 -20.79 -1.89 -21.14
C LEU A 688 -19.82 -1.71 -22.30
N VAL A 689 -20.35 -1.39 -23.47
CA VAL A 689 -19.55 -1.18 -24.70
C VAL A 689 -19.74 0.27 -25.16
N ALA A 690 -18.65 1.04 -25.15
CA ALA A 690 -18.60 2.39 -25.72
C ALA A 690 -17.97 2.32 -27.11
N LEU A 691 -18.72 2.73 -28.14
CA LEU A 691 -18.22 2.74 -29.52
C LEU A 691 -17.39 3.99 -29.80
N ASP A 692 -16.39 3.88 -30.67
CA ASP A 692 -15.62 5.00 -31.20
C ASP A 692 -16.14 5.43 -32.59
N GLU A 693 -15.50 6.45 -33.18
CA GLU A 693 -15.84 7.02 -34.49
C GLU A 693 -15.68 6.05 -35.67
N HIS A 694 -14.95 4.94 -35.48
CA HIS A 694 -14.74 3.94 -36.52
C HIS A 694 -15.76 2.79 -36.48
N GLY A 695 -16.62 2.77 -35.46
CA GLY A 695 -17.36 1.57 -35.08
C GLY A 695 -16.39 0.50 -34.56
N TYR A 696 -16.80 -0.27 -33.56
CA TYR A 696 -15.95 -1.20 -32.80
C TYR A 696 -14.82 -1.84 -33.65
N ARG A 697 -13.59 -1.32 -33.50
CA ARG A 697 -12.37 -2.01 -33.94
C ARG A 697 -11.84 -2.76 -32.73
N GLN A 698 -11.94 -4.09 -32.81
CA GLN A 698 -11.39 -5.09 -31.90
C GLN A 698 -10.38 -4.53 -30.89
N CYS A 699 -10.85 -4.33 -29.66
CA CYS A 699 -10.02 -3.89 -28.54
C CYS A 699 -8.86 -4.89 -28.38
N ARG A 700 -7.61 -4.47 -28.61
CA ARG A 700 -6.40 -5.32 -28.47
C ARG A 700 -6.09 -5.72 -27.01
N THR A 701 -6.83 -5.21 -26.04
CA THR A 701 -6.69 -5.54 -24.61
C THR A 701 -7.58 -6.72 -24.17
N VAL A 702 -8.64 -7.04 -24.89
CA VAL A 702 -9.52 -8.20 -24.63
C VAL A 702 -9.04 -9.54 -25.23
N PRO A 703 -8.23 -9.67 -26.31
CA PRO A 703 -8.00 -10.97 -26.95
C PRO A 703 -7.16 -11.95 -26.12
N THR A 704 -6.64 -11.54 -24.97
CA THR A 704 -5.85 -12.42 -24.08
C THR A 704 -6.57 -12.80 -22.78
N LEU A 705 -7.67 -12.13 -22.42
CA LEU A 705 -8.44 -12.44 -21.20
C LEU A 705 -9.52 -13.51 -21.42
N ILE A 706 -9.89 -13.78 -22.67
CA ILE A 706 -10.79 -14.88 -23.05
C ILE A 706 -10.01 -15.88 -23.91
N ARG A 707 -9.09 -16.65 -23.30
CA ARG A 707 -8.81 -18.01 -23.81
C ARG A 707 -10.04 -18.86 -23.50
N PRO A 708 -10.41 -19.86 -24.34
CA PRO A 708 -11.74 -20.46 -24.32
C PRO A 708 -11.97 -21.26 -23.04
N ILE A 709 -12.42 -20.58 -21.99
CA ILE A 709 -13.26 -21.18 -20.98
C ILE A 709 -14.54 -21.53 -21.74
N ARG A 710 -15.00 -22.77 -21.58
CA ARG A 710 -16.24 -23.35 -22.12
C ARG A 710 -17.40 -22.33 -22.17
N PRO A 711 -18.32 -22.45 -23.13
CA PRO A 711 -19.17 -21.34 -23.59
C PRO A 711 -19.81 -20.60 -22.41
N ILE A 712 -19.48 -19.31 -22.30
CA ILE A 712 -20.16 -18.33 -21.44
C ILE A 712 -21.63 -18.40 -21.81
N ARG A 713 -22.46 -18.94 -20.92
CA ARG A 713 -23.83 -19.34 -21.28
C ARG A 713 -24.78 -18.16 -21.49
N TYR A 714 -24.53 -16.99 -20.87
CA TYR A 714 -25.32 -15.78 -21.11
C TYR A 714 -24.45 -14.54 -20.82
N ALA A 715 -24.38 -13.60 -21.77
CA ALA A 715 -23.77 -12.29 -21.57
C ALA A 715 -24.75 -11.23 -22.08
N ASN A 716 -25.14 -10.29 -21.22
CA ASN A 716 -26.02 -9.19 -21.57
C ASN A 716 -25.18 -7.99 -22.02
N PHE A 717 -25.48 -7.46 -23.20
CA PHE A 717 -24.77 -6.32 -23.78
C PHE A 717 -25.60 -5.04 -23.63
N ARG A 718 -25.00 -4.01 -23.05
CA ARG A 718 -25.53 -2.64 -23.08
C ARG A 718 -24.58 -1.77 -23.91
N VAL A 719 -25.02 -1.37 -25.10
CA VAL A 719 -24.24 -0.52 -26.02
C VAL A 719 -24.58 0.94 -25.74
N MET A 720 -23.55 1.76 -25.53
CA MET A 720 -23.68 3.21 -25.35
C MET A 720 -23.27 3.94 -26.63
N GLY A 721 -24.10 4.89 -27.06
CA GLY A 721 -23.88 5.72 -28.25
C GLY A 721 -25.13 5.85 -29.12
N SER A 722 -25.28 6.98 -29.82
CA SER A 722 -26.36 7.18 -30.80
C SER A 722 -25.96 6.60 -32.16
N CYS A 723 -26.53 5.45 -32.57
CA CYS A 723 -27.22 5.29 -33.87
C CYS A 723 -27.68 3.85 -34.23
N CYS A 724 -28.83 3.84 -34.93
CA CYS A 724 -29.36 2.87 -35.91
C CYS A 724 -29.85 1.48 -35.47
N GLN A 725 -31.11 1.20 -35.85
CA GLN A 725 -31.77 -0.10 -35.77
C GLN A 725 -30.95 -1.19 -36.49
N PHE A 726 -30.79 -2.33 -35.83
CA PHE A 726 -30.45 -3.58 -36.49
C PHE A 726 -31.72 -4.19 -37.09
N VAL A 727 -31.83 -4.24 -38.42
CA VAL A 727 -32.75 -5.17 -39.11
C VAL A 727 -31.92 -6.11 -39.98
N LYS A 728 -32.08 -7.40 -39.73
CA LYS A 728 -31.53 -8.50 -40.52
C LYS A 728 -32.07 -8.45 -41.95
N ALA A 729 -31.21 -8.34 -42.96
CA ALA A 729 -31.44 -8.96 -44.27
C ALA A 729 -30.10 -9.14 -45.00
N GLY A 730 -29.94 -10.29 -45.65
CA GLY A 730 -28.68 -10.75 -46.21
C GLY A 730 -28.08 -9.84 -47.28
N ARG A 731 -26.74 -9.80 -47.23
CA ARG A 731 -25.78 -9.51 -48.31
C ARG A 731 -25.90 -8.15 -49.00
N SER A 732 -24.91 -7.31 -48.63
CA SER A 732 -24.21 -6.33 -49.46
C SER A 732 -24.84 -4.93 -49.58
N ALA A 733 -24.19 -4.01 -48.85
CA ALA A 733 -24.12 -2.56 -49.01
C ALA A 733 -25.43 -1.76 -49.10
N VAL A 734 -25.76 -0.98 -48.05
CA VAL A 734 -26.53 0.28 -48.22
C VAL A 734 -26.14 1.30 -47.15
N HIS A 735 -25.96 2.55 -47.57
CA HIS A 735 -26.11 3.77 -46.78
C HIS A 735 -27.48 3.84 -46.05
N VAL A 736 -27.62 4.75 -45.07
CA VAL A 736 -28.73 5.73 -44.92
C VAL A 736 -29.24 5.96 -43.46
N ARG A 737 -29.44 7.27 -43.20
CA ARG A 737 -30.29 8.08 -42.29
C ARG A 737 -31.08 7.48 -41.11
N ALA A 738 -31.12 8.34 -40.08
CA ALA A 738 -31.70 8.20 -38.74
C ALA A 738 -33.23 8.16 -38.62
N ASN A 739 -33.71 7.46 -37.57
CA ASN A 739 -34.70 7.97 -36.60
C ASN A 739 -34.78 7.07 -35.32
N LYS A 740 -35.22 7.70 -34.22
CA LYS A 740 -35.24 7.26 -32.78
C LYS A 740 -35.82 5.86 -32.47
N ALA A 741 -35.18 5.11 -31.54
CA ALA A 741 -35.76 4.45 -30.34
C ALA A 741 -34.81 3.41 -29.67
N ARG A 742 -34.95 3.27 -28.34
CA ARG A 742 -34.32 2.32 -27.37
C ARG A 742 -34.21 0.86 -27.89
N LEU A 743 -33.11 0.16 -27.61
CA LEU A 743 -32.96 -1.28 -27.83
C LEU A 743 -32.45 -1.98 -26.56
N GLU A 744 -33.34 -2.71 -25.90
CA GLU A 744 -33.08 -3.67 -24.83
C GLU A 744 -33.04 -5.05 -25.51
N VAL A 745 -31.89 -5.75 -25.50
CA VAL A 745 -31.76 -7.06 -26.13
C VAL A 745 -32.02 -8.14 -25.08
N ARG A 746 -33.24 -8.70 -25.05
CA ARG A 746 -33.55 -9.96 -24.36
C ARG A 746 -33.56 -11.10 -25.38
N PHE A 747 -32.75 -12.13 -25.15
CA PHE A 747 -32.92 -13.40 -25.84
C PHE A 747 -33.88 -14.28 -25.03
N SER A 748 -34.97 -14.70 -25.65
CA SER A 748 -35.86 -15.74 -25.14
C SER A 748 -35.90 -16.89 -26.14
N GLY A 749 -35.93 -18.13 -25.62
CA GLY A 749 -36.38 -19.29 -26.37
C GLY A 749 -35.39 -20.44 -26.51
N SER A 750 -35.55 -21.41 -25.59
CA SER A 750 -35.72 -22.84 -25.86
C SER A 750 -34.97 -23.53 -27.01
N ASN A 751 -34.32 -24.64 -26.63
CA ASN A 751 -33.78 -25.75 -27.41
C ASN A 751 -32.35 -25.60 -27.96
N LEU A 752 -31.44 -26.28 -27.25
CA LEU A 752 -30.31 -27.06 -27.75
C LEU A 752 -29.90 -26.85 -29.22
N GLN A 753 -28.82 -26.11 -29.44
CA GLN A 753 -27.59 -26.60 -30.07
C GLN A 753 -26.44 -25.60 -29.88
#